data_AF-A0A3A4RV99-F1
#
_entry.id   AF-A0A3A4RV99-F1
#
_cell.length_a   1.000
_cell.length_b   1.000
_cell.length_c   1.000
_cell.angle_alpha   90.00
_cell.angle_beta   90.00
_cell.angle_gamma   90.00
#
_symmetry.space_group_name_H-M   'P 1'
#
loop_
_entity.id
_entity.type
_entity.pdbx_description
1 polymer ?
#
loop_
_entity_poly.entity_id
_entity_poly.type
_entity_poly.pdbx_seq_one_letter_code
_entity_poly.pdbx_strand_id
1 'polypeptide(L)'
;MNRMDRRSFLKGVGYTAAALAGETAAGKFTRTGVAYGSSGEKPAMYSTVDAHEMDRAGFDFYTDHKSRLVAAGPEASEREAVFEISVNPISVSNEPIRLSALQQSGPKGFQVELSREQVVLKKTGRDFTCRIIAPPGIGEQTEAIFKISGRRGEEIREFFLRITVLSAAPRWKMGLSETRVYDQPQKISCGEPIQYHLSLGNRGHIEDLFSIHVEKPDGWTARLLDGKGREVSSIRVSPVSGMFQWEYPEDIRLEASPNSHAVIKKNTPIRVVAKSSITGLTDEYTVYAYYSEPLFSVNDLDGLDPRRHYVQPGRMTGYVLHLQNTSPQDLTFHLQAEMLPAGWKAELAEDRVPVKATEQKEIPVTVTAPDTAKTGETVICQVAARSEDGKRLGVVRLQAEVTDIPKIYMLVIDSLDYQYLELNQNADGPGKEGDWLCPHIRKYLQKGVSFTQARCGMPSATDMNHTTIVSGATTGTLGAYWVSGYYAGLDEVGDIRVIRPKPDVLRYGPEGKKLPRIFDMVKERYADARSIMISNKPWVSHLHEDGHAVKWGITGSRFPVYASPPPPYVLGDPPTDTNPGDRRPIKPKEFVVNGNPLELLPQVLSGDFHLLKAVIKDVGEFIGSKPGEFPDDRWIADTACQVIREEDPDVLYVNLAATDEAGHVYGAAWDPDEWKKANGLFFGSRWVSRYSEQARREEILDVVREADFRFGRIINEIETRGMLDHSLIVFAADHSMITEGYHKQGYAPLDIKEYLRSHGIVSPDHYGTAWALNHWAVIFDARDDAVRETIRRLIQGMAVDDPAEGPSFHPCIVINDQGIRTGRDADNPFLPEHEKQITEPDELFSEYYMHHAKDGIHWPELCIFFRRHYQAATPGDAMIRGVNGMGENVSLLSKNSFRLVGIHGSRLTTHVPMVFSGPGIGTGRKMQRPARLHDIVPTLCHILGWEIPETASGLVWKEIATG
;
A
#
# COMPACT_ATOMS: atom_id res chain seq x y z
N MET A 1 13.39 -29.00 -16.98
CA MET A 1 14.62 -28.87 -17.80
C MET A 1 15.82 -28.95 -16.89
N ASN A 2 16.76 -29.84 -17.20
CA ASN A 2 17.80 -30.34 -16.29
C ASN A 2 19.06 -29.47 -16.22
N ARG A 3 19.62 -29.40 -15.00
CA ARG A 3 20.97 -28.99 -14.56
C ARG A 3 21.91 -28.44 -15.64
N MET A 4 22.08 -27.12 -15.64
CA MET A 4 23.19 -26.44 -16.32
C MET A 4 24.40 -26.42 -15.38
N ASP A 5 25.54 -26.98 -15.80
CA ASP A 5 26.80 -27.05 -15.04
C ASP A 5 27.41 -25.65 -14.83
N ARG A 6 27.84 -25.38 -13.58
CA ARG A 6 28.45 -24.11 -13.11
C ARG A 6 29.67 -23.70 -13.95
N ARG A 7 30.38 -24.66 -14.57
CA ARG A 7 31.51 -24.37 -15.49
C ARG A 7 31.08 -23.87 -16.88
N SER A 8 29.89 -24.26 -17.35
CA SER A 8 29.36 -23.81 -18.65
C SER A 8 28.77 -22.40 -18.55
N PHE A 9 28.18 -22.05 -17.41
CA PHE A 9 27.72 -20.69 -17.11
C PHE A 9 28.89 -19.69 -17.03
N LEU A 10 29.98 -20.04 -16.35
CA LEU A 10 31.17 -19.18 -16.26
C LEU A 10 31.89 -18.98 -17.61
N LYS A 11 31.84 -19.96 -18.51
CA LYS A 11 32.33 -19.79 -19.89
C LYS A 11 31.43 -18.89 -20.73
N GLY A 12 30.10 -18.93 -20.54
CA GLY A 12 29.16 -18.01 -21.20
C GLY A 12 29.37 -16.55 -20.80
N VAL A 13 29.57 -16.29 -19.50
CA VAL A 13 29.86 -14.95 -18.96
C VAL A 13 31.26 -14.45 -19.38
N GLY A 14 32.25 -15.35 -19.48
CA GLY A 14 33.60 -15.02 -19.93
C GLY A 14 33.70 -14.56 -21.39
N TYR A 15 32.84 -15.06 -22.29
CA TYR A 15 32.81 -14.63 -23.69
C TYR A 15 32.14 -13.27 -23.90
N THR A 16 31.15 -12.91 -23.08
CA THR A 16 30.53 -11.57 -23.12
C THR A 16 31.48 -10.49 -22.58
N ALA A 17 32.32 -10.83 -21.59
CA ALA A 17 33.34 -9.92 -21.05
C ALA A 17 34.51 -9.69 -22.03
N ALA A 18 34.89 -10.68 -22.84
CA ALA A 18 35.97 -10.56 -23.82
C ALA A 18 35.59 -9.76 -25.08
N ALA A 19 34.30 -9.74 -25.46
CA ALA A 19 33.83 -8.93 -26.60
C ALA A 19 33.70 -7.43 -26.29
N LEU A 20 33.71 -7.04 -25.01
CA LEU A 20 33.66 -5.64 -24.55
C LEU A 20 35.02 -5.05 -24.15
N ALA A 21 36.11 -5.85 -24.24
CA ALA A 21 37.47 -5.45 -23.89
C ALA A 21 38.34 -5.08 -25.12
N GLY A 22 37.73 -4.85 -26.28
CA GLY A 22 38.41 -4.40 -27.50
C GLY A 22 38.23 -2.90 -27.71
N GLU A 23 39.34 -2.17 -27.62
CA GLU A 23 39.51 -0.74 -27.92
C GLU A 23 38.93 0.26 -26.92
N THR A 24 39.79 0.60 -25.95
CA THR A 24 39.87 1.88 -25.26
C THR A 24 39.99 3.04 -26.25
N ALA A 25 38.86 3.49 -26.79
CA ALA A 25 38.71 4.87 -27.23
C ALA A 25 38.03 5.65 -26.11
N ALA A 26 38.64 6.75 -25.67
CA ALA A 26 38.11 7.67 -24.68
C ALA A 26 36.74 8.21 -25.11
N GLY A 27 35.67 7.49 -24.75
CA GLY A 27 34.30 7.92 -24.87
C GLY A 27 34.00 8.93 -23.77
N LYS A 28 33.79 10.17 -24.16
CA LYS A 28 33.35 11.26 -23.28
C LYS A 28 32.19 10.78 -22.41
N PHE A 29 32.36 10.82 -21.09
CA PHE A 29 31.24 10.89 -20.15
C PHE A 29 30.30 12.00 -20.62
N THR A 30 29.11 11.63 -21.06
CA THR A 30 28.05 12.60 -21.35
C THR A 30 27.66 13.25 -20.04
N ARG A 31 27.83 14.58 -20.02
CA ARG A 31 27.39 15.51 -18.98
C ARG A 31 25.98 15.15 -18.47
N THR A 32 25.86 14.80 -17.20
CA THR A 32 24.63 14.91 -16.41
C THR A 32 24.54 16.24 -15.66
N GLY A 33 25.38 17.23 -16.00
CA GLY A 33 25.41 18.54 -15.36
C GLY A 33 24.61 19.64 -16.05
N VAL A 34 23.70 19.33 -16.99
CA VAL A 34 22.88 20.35 -17.67
C VAL A 34 21.49 19.76 -17.94
N ALA A 35 20.64 19.70 -16.92
CA ALA A 35 19.18 19.55 -17.06
C ALA A 35 18.46 20.89 -16.82
N TYR A 36 19.17 21.89 -16.29
CA TYR A 36 18.67 23.26 -16.14
C TYR A 36 19.29 24.09 -17.25
N GLY A 37 18.43 24.66 -18.10
CA GLY A 37 18.83 25.38 -19.30
C GLY A 37 19.92 26.40 -19.00
N SER A 38 21.08 26.24 -19.64
CA SER A 38 22.00 27.36 -19.83
C SER A 38 21.42 28.26 -20.91
N SER A 39 20.39 29.06 -20.59
CA SER A 39 20.13 30.25 -21.38
C SER A 39 21.33 31.17 -21.17
N GLY A 40 21.89 31.68 -22.26
CA GLY A 40 23.04 32.60 -22.27
C GLY A 40 22.73 33.98 -21.68
N GLU A 41 21.66 34.11 -20.91
CA GLU A 41 21.37 35.26 -20.08
C GLU A 41 21.43 34.78 -18.64
N LYS A 42 22.26 35.45 -17.83
CA LYS A 42 22.18 35.32 -16.37
C LYS A 42 20.69 35.29 -16.01
N PRO A 43 20.18 34.31 -15.24
CA PRO A 43 18.84 34.47 -14.68
C PRO A 43 18.86 35.84 -14.06
N ALA A 44 17.92 36.71 -14.49
CA ALA A 44 17.68 37.94 -13.79
C ALA A 44 17.40 37.48 -12.37
N MET A 45 18.41 37.57 -11.50
CA MET A 45 18.23 37.43 -10.08
C MET A 45 17.03 38.31 -9.81
N TYR A 46 15.94 37.72 -9.33
CA TYR A 46 15.05 38.47 -8.47
C TYR A 46 16.00 39.22 -7.55
N SER A 47 15.96 40.55 -7.67
CA SER A 47 16.83 41.41 -6.90
C SER A 47 16.72 40.91 -5.48
N THR A 48 17.85 40.51 -4.93
CA THR A 48 18.10 39.98 -3.59
C THR A 48 17.74 41.00 -2.51
N VAL A 49 16.60 41.66 -2.64
CA VAL A 49 16.23 42.82 -1.82
C VAL A 49 15.78 42.38 -0.44
N ASP A 50 15.38 41.12 -0.24
CA ASP A 50 15.08 40.56 1.09
C ASP A 50 15.66 39.14 1.32
N ALA A 51 16.72 38.75 0.59
CA ALA A 51 17.49 37.57 0.98
C ALA A 51 18.40 37.99 2.15
N HIS A 52 17.90 37.92 3.38
CA HIS A 52 18.73 37.90 4.57
C HIS A 52 19.93 36.94 4.34
N GLU A 53 21.10 37.28 4.88
CA GLU A 53 22.34 36.49 4.81
C GLU A 53 22.12 35.03 5.25
N MET A 54 21.63 34.20 4.35
CA MET A 54 21.39 32.79 4.60
C MET A 54 22.66 32.03 4.24
N ASP A 55 23.21 31.31 5.21
CA ASP A 55 24.33 30.39 4.97
C ASP A 55 23.93 29.38 3.89
N ARG A 56 24.71 29.29 2.82
CA ARG A 56 24.52 28.31 1.75
C ARG A 56 25.65 27.30 1.83
N ALA A 57 25.28 26.02 1.81
CA ALA A 57 26.25 24.95 1.80
C ALA A 57 27.11 25.01 0.54
N GLY A 58 28.42 24.95 0.73
CA GLY A 58 29.41 24.79 -0.32
C GLY A 58 29.78 23.33 -0.57
N PHE A 59 29.40 22.40 0.33
CA PHE A 59 29.51 20.95 0.13
C PHE A 59 28.46 20.19 0.96
N ASP A 60 28.23 18.93 0.62
CA ASP A 60 27.25 18.05 1.26
C ASP A 60 27.85 16.69 1.63
N PHE A 61 27.41 16.12 2.75
CA PHE A 61 27.72 14.75 3.16
C PHE A 61 26.53 13.84 2.91
N TYR A 62 26.80 12.72 2.27
CA TYR A 62 25.76 11.76 1.94
C TYR A 62 26.22 10.34 2.24
N THR A 63 25.34 9.55 2.84
CA THR A 63 25.53 8.10 2.97
C THR A 63 24.17 7.41 2.82
N ASP A 64 24.17 6.25 2.17
CA ASP A 64 22.97 5.47 1.93
C ASP A 64 22.43 4.83 3.23
N HIS A 65 23.30 4.63 4.22
CA HIS A 65 22.96 3.96 5.47
C HIS A 65 23.57 4.67 6.66
N LYS A 66 22.72 5.16 7.56
CA LYS A 66 23.17 5.76 8.81
C LYS A 66 23.18 4.78 9.98
N SER A 67 22.64 3.58 9.81
CA SER A 67 22.55 2.56 10.86
C SER A 67 23.11 1.21 10.39
N ARG A 68 23.87 0.49 11.24
CA ARG A 68 24.43 -0.85 10.97
C ARG A 68 24.42 -1.75 12.20
N LEU A 69 24.31 -3.07 12.00
CA LEU A 69 24.54 -4.06 13.06
C LEU A 69 26.00 -4.51 13.06
N VAL A 70 26.50 -4.93 14.22
CA VAL A 70 27.82 -5.59 14.39
C VAL A 70 27.72 -6.73 15.41
N ALA A 71 28.58 -7.73 15.31
CA ALA A 71 28.61 -8.85 16.25
C ALA A 71 29.35 -8.51 17.57
N ALA A 72 28.93 -9.14 18.66
CA ALA A 72 29.63 -9.17 19.93
C ALA A 72 30.58 -10.38 20.03
N GLY A 73 31.74 -10.19 20.68
CA GLY A 73 32.59 -11.30 21.14
C GLY A 73 34.02 -11.29 20.59
N PRO A 74 34.98 -11.94 21.29
CA PRO A 74 36.39 -11.97 20.88
C PRO A 74 36.66 -12.80 19.62
N GLU A 75 35.82 -13.80 19.33
CA GLU A 75 35.99 -14.75 18.21
C GLU A 75 35.13 -14.42 16.99
N ALA A 76 34.32 -13.35 17.04
CA ALA A 76 33.48 -12.94 15.92
C ALA A 76 34.33 -12.35 14.79
N SER A 77 34.17 -12.88 13.56
CA SER A 77 34.92 -12.45 12.38
C SER A 77 34.59 -11.04 11.90
N GLU A 78 33.40 -10.51 12.24
CA GLU A 78 32.89 -9.24 11.76
C GLU A 78 32.42 -8.35 12.91
N ARG A 79 33.39 -7.68 13.52
CA ARG A 79 33.19 -6.68 14.59
C ARG A 79 33.21 -5.25 14.09
N GLU A 80 33.42 -5.08 12.79
CA GLU A 80 33.53 -3.81 12.13
C GLU A 80 32.26 -3.53 11.33
N ALA A 81 31.77 -2.30 11.42
CA ALA A 81 30.82 -1.74 10.49
C ALA A 81 31.55 -0.74 9.60
N VAL A 82 31.37 -0.90 8.29
CA VAL A 82 31.94 0.01 7.29
C VAL A 82 30.81 0.80 6.64
N PHE A 83 30.95 2.12 6.71
CA PHE A 83 30.07 3.08 6.07
C PHE A 83 30.80 3.70 4.89
N GLU A 84 30.17 3.68 3.72
CA GLU A 84 30.61 4.47 2.58
C GLU A 84 29.95 5.84 2.65
N ILE A 85 30.77 6.88 2.63
CA ILE A 85 30.36 8.27 2.79
C ILE A 85 30.85 9.05 1.58
N SER A 86 29.90 9.65 0.87
CA SER A 86 30.15 10.55 -0.24
C SER A 86 30.22 11.99 0.25
N VAL A 87 31.21 12.74 -0.23
CA VAL A 87 31.27 14.20 -0.09
C VAL A 87 31.06 14.81 -1.46
N ASN A 88 29.97 15.55 -1.62
CA ASN A 88 29.55 16.12 -2.90
C ASN A 88 29.84 17.63 -2.94
N PRO A 89 30.51 18.15 -3.99
CA PRO A 89 30.68 19.58 -4.16
C PRO A 89 29.35 20.24 -4.50
N ILE A 90 29.06 21.36 -3.83
CA ILE A 90 28.05 22.31 -4.28
C ILE A 90 28.76 23.48 -4.96
N SER A 91 29.83 23.99 -4.35
CA SER A 91 30.77 24.93 -4.95
C SER A 91 32.16 24.32 -5.12
N VAL A 92 32.79 24.60 -6.28
CA VAL A 92 34.15 24.12 -6.56
C VAL A 92 35.15 25.00 -5.80
N SER A 93 35.91 24.39 -4.90
CA SER A 93 37.01 25.03 -4.19
C SER A 93 38.20 24.08 -4.11
N ASN A 94 39.41 24.63 -4.21
CA ASN A 94 40.64 23.87 -4.01
C ASN A 94 41.01 23.70 -2.53
N GLU A 95 40.26 24.34 -1.61
CA GLU A 95 40.48 24.19 -0.18
C GLU A 95 40.07 22.78 0.30
N PRO A 96 40.93 22.10 1.09
CA PRO A 96 40.61 20.78 1.60
C PRO A 96 39.52 20.83 2.67
N ILE A 97 38.60 19.86 2.62
CA ILE A 97 37.67 19.55 3.71
C ILE A 97 38.39 18.61 4.66
N ARG A 98 38.62 19.04 5.91
CA ARG A 98 39.18 18.19 6.97
C ARG A 98 38.06 17.35 7.58
N LEU A 99 38.29 16.06 7.72
CA LEU A 99 37.31 15.10 8.23
C LEU A 99 37.65 14.69 9.66
N SER A 100 36.63 14.51 10.50
CA SER A 100 36.77 13.95 11.85
C SER A 100 35.58 13.07 12.20
N ALA A 101 35.81 12.07 13.05
CA ALA A 101 34.77 11.19 13.57
C ALA A 101 34.90 11.09 15.10
N LEU A 102 33.78 11.20 15.81
CA LEU A 102 33.75 11.16 17.27
C LEU A 102 32.54 10.37 17.77
N GLN A 103 32.76 9.43 18.70
CA GLN A 103 31.66 8.78 19.41
C GLN A 103 30.93 9.79 20.30
N GLN A 104 29.61 9.92 20.11
CA GLN A 104 28.73 10.83 20.86
C GLN A 104 28.07 10.14 22.05
N SER A 105 27.62 8.90 21.88
CA SER A 105 26.89 8.14 22.88
C SER A 105 27.24 6.64 22.83
N GLY A 106 26.78 5.90 23.85
CA GLY A 106 27.08 4.48 24.03
C GLY A 106 28.31 4.21 24.89
N PRO A 107 28.63 2.94 25.16
CA PRO A 107 29.76 2.57 26.00
C PRO A 107 31.11 2.89 25.32
N LYS A 108 32.12 3.18 26.15
CA LYS A 108 33.46 3.50 25.67
C LYS A 108 34.15 2.27 25.05
N GLY A 109 35.12 2.53 24.18
CA GLY A 109 36.03 1.51 23.64
C GLY A 109 35.83 1.19 22.17
N PHE A 110 34.81 1.75 21.51
CA PHE A 110 34.73 1.69 20.05
C PHE A 110 35.90 2.43 19.41
N GLN A 111 36.45 1.82 18.36
CA GLN A 111 37.45 2.47 17.52
C GLN A 111 36.77 2.99 16.26
N VAL A 112 37.14 4.20 15.83
CA VAL A 112 36.63 4.79 14.59
C VAL A 112 37.81 5.19 13.71
N GLU A 113 37.76 4.79 12.44
CA GLU A 113 38.81 5.01 11.46
C GLU A 113 38.20 5.61 10.20
N LEU A 114 38.75 6.74 9.77
CA LEU A 114 38.43 7.33 8.48
C LEU A 114 39.52 6.94 7.48
N SER A 115 39.15 6.47 6.29
CA SER A 115 40.14 6.15 5.25
C SER A 115 40.85 7.39 4.68
N ARG A 116 40.38 8.59 5.03
CA ARG A 116 41.00 9.88 4.69
C ARG A 116 40.79 10.87 5.83
N GLU A 117 41.82 11.64 6.14
CA GLU A 117 41.73 12.78 7.07
C GLU A 117 41.28 14.07 6.36
N GLN A 118 41.40 14.13 5.03
CA GLN A 118 40.98 15.28 4.23
C GLN A 118 40.56 14.89 2.81
N VAL A 119 39.66 15.69 2.23
CA VAL A 119 39.16 15.52 0.87
C VAL A 119 39.20 16.87 0.15
N VAL A 120 39.80 16.91 -1.05
CA VAL A 120 39.75 18.07 -1.95
C VAL A 120 38.73 17.79 -3.05
N LEU A 121 37.61 18.51 -2.99
CA LEU A 121 36.54 18.36 -3.97
C LEU A 121 36.93 19.04 -5.30
N LYS A 122 36.78 18.30 -6.40
CA LYS A 122 36.87 18.85 -7.76
C LYS A 122 35.44 18.95 -8.31
N LYS A 123 35.27 18.98 -9.63
CA LYS A 123 33.92 18.98 -10.26
C LYS A 123 33.09 17.73 -9.98
N THR A 124 33.72 16.64 -9.51
CA THR A 124 33.04 15.39 -9.15
C THR A 124 33.13 15.18 -7.64
N GLY A 125 32.09 14.56 -7.07
CA GLY A 125 32.09 14.08 -5.68
C GLY A 125 33.26 13.14 -5.38
N ARG A 126 33.51 12.91 -4.09
CA ARG A 126 34.53 11.97 -3.62
C ARG A 126 33.99 11.10 -2.50
N ASP A 127 34.25 9.82 -2.60
CA ASP A 127 33.88 8.85 -1.58
C ASP A 127 35.06 8.59 -0.62
N PHE A 128 34.73 8.40 0.65
CA PHE A 128 35.60 7.87 1.68
C PHE A 128 34.80 6.87 2.53
N THR A 129 35.51 6.16 3.39
CA THR A 129 34.92 5.15 4.26
C THR A 129 35.15 5.51 5.72
N CYS A 130 34.12 5.31 6.53
CA CYS A 130 34.21 5.34 7.99
C CYS A 130 34.03 3.91 8.49
N ARG A 131 35.04 3.39 9.18
CA ARG A 131 35.03 2.08 9.80
C ARG A 131 34.87 2.25 11.30
N ILE A 132 33.90 1.58 11.89
CA ILE A 132 33.66 1.56 13.33
C ILE A 132 33.83 0.14 13.83
N ILE A 133 34.69 -0.06 14.84
CA ILE A 133 35.03 -1.39 15.37
C ILE A 133 34.55 -1.49 16.82
N ALA A 134 33.69 -2.48 17.09
CA ALA A 134 33.15 -2.71 18.43
C ALA A 134 34.18 -3.40 19.36
N PRO A 135 34.30 -2.99 20.65
CA PRO A 135 35.27 -3.54 21.60
C PRO A 135 34.90 -4.92 22.14
N PRO A 136 35.87 -5.79 22.51
CA PRO A 136 35.60 -7.12 23.08
C PRO A 136 34.68 -7.07 24.31
N GLY A 137 33.75 -8.02 24.42
CA GLY A 137 32.88 -8.18 25.60
C GLY A 137 31.74 -7.17 25.72
N ILE A 138 31.49 -6.36 24.68
CA ILE A 138 30.29 -5.51 24.62
C ILE A 138 29.02 -6.36 24.58
N GLY A 139 27.98 -5.95 25.32
CA GLY A 139 26.74 -6.72 25.45
C GLY A 139 25.86 -6.67 24.19
N GLU A 140 25.02 -7.68 24.00
CA GLU A 140 23.97 -7.69 22.99
C GLU A 140 23.00 -6.50 23.15
N GLN A 141 22.40 -6.05 22.05
CA GLN A 141 21.50 -4.89 21.95
C GLN A 141 22.13 -3.54 22.37
N THR A 142 23.45 -3.49 22.55
CA THR A 142 24.14 -2.23 22.88
C THR A 142 24.19 -1.31 21.67
N GLU A 143 23.77 -0.05 21.85
CA GLU A 143 23.86 0.98 20.80
C GLU A 143 24.98 1.99 21.06
N ALA A 144 25.57 2.51 19.97
CA ALA A 144 26.53 3.61 20.00
C ALA A 144 26.33 4.53 18.78
N ILE A 145 26.46 5.83 18.99
CA ILE A 145 26.29 6.86 17.95
C ILE A 145 27.60 7.58 17.72
N PHE A 146 27.93 7.83 16.46
CA PHE A 146 29.14 8.51 16.02
C PHE A 146 28.77 9.72 15.19
N LYS A 147 29.40 10.85 15.48
CA LYS A 147 29.30 12.07 14.69
C LYS A 147 30.45 12.14 13.71
N ILE A 148 30.15 12.34 12.44
CA ILE A 148 31.11 12.59 11.37
C ILE A 148 31.01 14.08 11.01
N SER A 149 32.15 14.77 10.99
CA SER A 149 32.23 16.19 10.69
C SER A 149 33.21 16.45 9.55
N GLY A 150 32.87 17.38 8.67
CA GLY A 150 33.75 17.94 7.65
C GLY A 150 33.86 19.44 7.80
N ARG A 151 35.07 19.98 7.70
CA ARG A 151 35.33 21.40 7.85
C ARG A 151 36.15 21.96 6.69
N ARG A 152 35.68 23.06 6.09
CA ARG A 152 36.40 23.85 5.06
C ARG A 152 36.28 25.33 5.39
N GLY A 153 37.40 25.95 5.78
CA GLY A 153 37.38 27.30 6.34
C GLY A 153 36.53 27.37 7.62
N GLU A 154 35.50 28.21 7.60
CA GLU A 154 34.50 28.34 8.67
C GLU A 154 33.29 27.42 8.47
N GLU A 155 33.09 26.88 7.26
CA GLU A 155 31.99 25.95 6.95
C GLU A 155 32.24 24.59 7.63
N ILE A 156 31.27 24.14 8.44
CA ILE A 156 31.27 22.82 9.09
C ILE A 156 29.96 22.12 8.72
N ARG A 157 30.05 20.86 8.30
CA ARG A 157 28.90 19.98 8.04
C ARG A 157 29.05 18.71 8.86
N GLU A 158 27.96 18.26 9.47
CA GLU A 158 27.96 17.11 10.37
C GLU A 158 26.80 16.16 10.06
N PHE A 159 27.00 14.86 10.27
CA PHE A 159 25.93 13.87 10.32
C PHE A 159 26.30 12.75 11.28
N PHE A 160 25.35 11.87 11.59
CA PHE A 160 25.50 10.86 12.62
C PHE A 160 25.31 9.45 12.05
N LEU A 161 25.99 8.48 12.67
CA LEU A 161 25.95 7.06 12.37
C LEU A 161 25.61 6.27 13.64
N ARG A 162 24.71 5.29 13.57
CA ARG A 162 24.33 4.37 14.65
C ARG A 162 24.91 2.99 14.38
N ILE A 163 25.46 2.40 15.44
CA ILE A 163 25.82 0.98 15.51
C ILE A 163 24.95 0.31 16.57
N THR A 164 24.43 -0.87 16.23
CA THR A 164 23.76 -1.75 17.20
C THR A 164 24.51 -3.07 17.26
N VAL A 165 24.97 -3.44 18.44
CA VAL A 165 25.58 -4.75 18.69
C VAL A 165 24.46 -5.78 18.76
N LEU A 166 24.38 -6.66 17.77
CA LEU A 166 23.40 -7.74 17.74
C LEU A 166 23.97 -8.93 16.98
N SER A 167 24.44 -9.94 17.70
CA SER A 167 25.09 -11.11 17.13
C SER A 167 24.07 -12.04 16.47
N ALA A 168 23.10 -12.53 17.24
CA ALA A 168 22.05 -13.41 16.73
C ALA A 168 20.76 -13.20 17.53
N ALA A 169 19.64 -13.05 16.83
CA ALA A 169 18.33 -12.88 17.44
C ALA A 169 17.26 -13.53 16.56
N PRO A 170 16.59 -14.60 17.01
CA PRO A 170 15.54 -15.23 16.24
C PRO A 170 14.37 -14.26 16.04
N ARG A 171 13.71 -14.40 14.90
CA ARG A 171 12.48 -13.68 14.59
C ARG A 171 11.53 -14.59 13.82
N TRP A 172 10.50 -15.07 14.49
CA TRP A 172 9.36 -15.68 13.83
C TRP A 172 8.54 -14.62 13.09
N LYS A 173 8.03 -15.04 11.93
CA LYS A 173 6.92 -14.42 11.23
C LYS A 173 6.05 -15.53 10.68
N MET A 174 4.82 -15.20 10.30
CA MET A 174 4.16 -16.04 9.30
C MET A 174 5.07 -16.10 8.07
N GLY A 175 5.24 -17.31 7.56
CA GLY A 175 6.08 -17.56 6.40
C GLY A 175 5.39 -17.05 5.16
N LEU A 176 6.19 -16.78 4.13
CA LEU A 176 5.64 -16.54 2.82
C LEU A 176 4.99 -17.85 2.38
N SER A 177 3.66 -17.92 2.36
CA SER A 177 2.98 -18.88 1.51
C SER A 177 3.48 -18.69 0.07
N GLU A 178 3.16 -19.61 -0.85
CA GLU A 178 3.37 -19.35 -2.29
C GLU A 178 2.76 -18.00 -2.73
N THR A 179 1.81 -17.50 -1.95
CA THR A 179 1.06 -16.25 -2.11
C THR A 179 1.56 -15.08 -1.24
N ARG A 180 2.62 -15.24 -0.44
CA ARG A 180 3.20 -14.21 0.46
C ARG A 180 2.22 -13.60 1.49
N VAL A 181 1.34 -14.40 2.08
CA VAL A 181 0.38 -13.94 3.11
C VAL A 181 1.09 -13.75 4.46
N TYR A 182 1.08 -12.53 5.00
CA TYR A 182 1.76 -12.19 6.27
C TYR A 182 1.01 -12.60 7.54
N ASP A 183 -0.31 -12.81 7.49
CA ASP A 183 -1.10 -13.38 8.58
C ASP A 183 -2.05 -14.44 7.99
N GLN A 184 -1.71 -15.73 8.13
CA GLN A 184 -2.64 -16.79 7.75
C GLN A 184 -3.77 -16.89 8.79
N PRO A 185 -5.04 -16.96 8.36
CA PRO A 185 -6.14 -17.11 9.29
C PRO A 185 -6.07 -18.42 10.07
N GLN A 186 -6.91 -18.49 11.10
CA GLN A 186 -7.27 -19.74 11.74
C GLN A 186 -7.65 -20.78 10.70
N LYS A 187 -7.14 -22.00 10.78
CA LYS A 187 -7.52 -23.08 9.86
C LYS A 187 -8.43 -24.09 10.54
N ILE A 188 -9.37 -24.63 9.78
CA ILE A 188 -10.30 -25.66 10.23
C ILE A 188 -9.67 -27.03 10.01
N SER A 189 -9.59 -27.82 11.07
CA SER A 189 -9.34 -29.26 10.99
C SER A 189 -10.65 -29.96 11.22
N CYS A 190 -10.92 -30.97 10.39
CA CYS A 190 -11.88 -32.01 10.71
C CYS A 190 -11.19 -33.38 10.56
N GLY A 191 -10.24 -33.67 11.47
CA GLY A 191 -9.52 -34.94 11.52
C GLY A 191 -8.25 -35.04 10.66
N GLU A 192 -8.01 -34.07 9.79
CA GLU A 192 -6.80 -33.98 8.94
C GLU A 192 -5.75 -33.02 9.53
N PRO A 193 -4.44 -33.20 9.20
CA PRO A 193 -3.40 -32.23 9.53
C PRO A 193 -3.63 -30.86 8.90
N ILE A 194 -3.71 -29.84 9.74
CA ILE A 194 -3.60 -28.45 9.33
C ILE A 194 -2.12 -28.13 9.12
N GLN A 195 -1.82 -27.40 8.04
CA GLN A 195 -0.49 -26.90 7.75
C GLN A 195 -0.44 -25.37 7.84
N TYR A 196 0.55 -24.81 8.54
CA TYR A 196 0.89 -23.39 8.51
C TYR A 196 2.28 -23.22 7.90
N HIS A 197 2.46 -22.17 7.10
CA HIS A 197 3.77 -21.77 6.60
C HIS A 197 4.29 -20.65 7.49
N LEU A 198 5.40 -20.90 8.16
CA LEU A 198 6.10 -20.00 9.07
C LEU A 198 7.47 -19.66 8.48
N SER A 199 8.04 -18.53 8.87
CA SER A 199 9.42 -18.20 8.53
C SER A 199 10.19 -17.82 9.78
N LEU A 200 11.42 -18.31 9.89
CA LEU A 200 12.32 -17.99 10.99
C LEU A 200 13.52 -17.23 10.46
N GLY A 201 13.58 -15.94 10.75
CA GLY A 201 14.69 -15.05 10.43
C GLY A 201 15.67 -14.89 11.59
N ASN A 202 16.85 -14.38 11.26
CA ASN A 202 17.85 -13.93 12.23
C ASN A 202 18.07 -12.42 12.04
N ARG A 203 17.74 -11.62 13.07
CA ARG A 203 17.95 -10.16 13.07
C ARG A 203 19.38 -9.76 13.43
N GLY A 204 20.27 -10.70 13.76
CA GLY A 204 21.66 -10.44 14.12
C GLY A 204 22.63 -10.60 12.95
N HIS A 205 23.90 -10.24 13.19
CA HIS A 205 24.96 -10.16 12.19
C HIS A 205 25.82 -11.43 12.03
N ILE A 206 25.63 -12.46 12.88
CA ILE A 206 26.30 -13.77 12.70
C ILE A 206 25.30 -14.91 12.55
N GLU A 207 25.69 -15.90 11.75
CA GLU A 207 24.92 -17.13 11.59
C GLU A 207 24.76 -17.82 12.94
N ASP A 208 23.57 -18.34 13.20
CA ASP A 208 23.28 -19.08 14.43
C ASP A 208 22.44 -20.32 14.14
N LEU A 209 22.52 -21.28 15.04
CA LEU A 209 21.63 -22.43 15.13
C LEU A 209 20.55 -22.13 16.17
N PHE A 210 19.32 -21.91 15.72
CA PHE A 210 18.18 -21.70 16.60
C PHE A 210 17.57 -23.03 17.01
N SER A 211 17.41 -23.28 18.31
CA SER A 211 16.58 -24.39 18.77
C SER A 211 15.10 -24.00 18.65
N ILE A 212 14.28 -24.90 18.13
CA ILE A 212 12.87 -24.64 17.86
C ILE A 212 12.01 -25.76 18.43
N HIS A 213 10.84 -25.41 18.96
CA HIS A 213 9.84 -26.37 19.39
C HIS A 213 8.43 -25.82 19.24
N VAL A 214 7.46 -26.72 19.33
CA VAL A 214 6.03 -26.41 19.27
C VAL A 214 5.35 -26.82 20.58
N GLU A 215 4.55 -25.91 21.10
CA GLU A 215 3.66 -26.12 22.23
C GLU A 215 2.22 -26.22 21.72
N LYS A 216 1.49 -27.21 22.24
CA LYS A 216 0.17 -27.61 21.75
C LYS A 216 -0.71 -28.08 22.92
N PRO A 217 -2.04 -28.05 22.80
CA PRO A 217 -2.94 -28.59 23.82
C PRO A 217 -2.99 -30.14 23.82
N ASP A 218 -3.68 -30.67 24.82
CA ASP A 218 -4.01 -32.10 24.92
C ASP A 218 -4.90 -32.57 23.77
N GLY A 219 -4.70 -33.82 23.32
CA GLY A 219 -5.43 -34.40 22.19
C GLY A 219 -4.94 -33.93 20.82
N TRP A 220 -3.95 -33.03 20.74
CA TRP A 220 -3.34 -32.61 19.48
C TRP A 220 -1.94 -33.22 19.29
N THR A 221 -1.56 -33.45 18.04
CA THR A 221 -0.18 -33.67 17.61
C THR A 221 0.30 -32.44 16.83
N ALA A 222 1.58 -32.09 16.96
CA ALA A 222 2.17 -31.02 16.17
C ALA A 222 3.66 -31.29 15.92
N ARG A 223 4.16 -30.92 14.74
CA ARG A 223 5.56 -31.05 14.34
C ARG A 223 5.99 -29.89 13.44
N LEU A 224 7.28 -29.57 13.48
CA LEU A 224 7.89 -28.55 12.64
C LEU A 224 8.73 -29.22 11.56
N LEU A 225 8.51 -28.87 10.30
CA LEU A 225 9.20 -29.40 9.14
C LEU A 225 10.00 -28.30 8.44
N ASP A 226 11.19 -28.62 7.93
CA ASP A 226 11.96 -27.72 7.07
C ASP A 226 11.37 -27.61 5.65
N GLY A 227 11.94 -26.75 4.81
CA GLY A 227 11.55 -26.60 3.40
C GLY A 227 11.65 -27.89 2.54
N LYS A 228 12.25 -28.96 3.06
CA LYS A 228 12.32 -30.29 2.41
C LYS A 228 11.35 -31.31 3.03
N GLY A 229 10.52 -30.89 3.98
CA GLY A 229 9.54 -31.73 4.66
C GLY A 229 10.14 -32.63 5.76
N ARG A 230 11.35 -32.35 6.24
CA ARG A 230 12.00 -33.13 7.32
C ARG A 230 11.68 -32.51 8.66
N GLU A 231 11.34 -33.34 9.65
CA GLU A 231 11.08 -32.86 11.01
C GLU A 231 12.35 -32.31 11.66
N VAL A 232 12.24 -31.13 12.29
CA VAL A 232 13.37 -30.37 12.82
C VAL A 232 13.06 -29.82 14.22
N SER A 233 14.07 -29.87 15.09
CA SER A 233 14.08 -29.23 16.42
C SER A 233 15.15 -28.14 16.55
N SER A 234 15.90 -27.92 15.48
CA SER A 234 16.81 -26.78 15.33
C SER A 234 17.01 -26.45 13.87
N ILE A 235 17.29 -25.18 13.56
CA ILE A 235 17.57 -24.73 12.22
C ILE A 235 18.66 -23.66 12.21
N ARG A 236 19.56 -23.77 11.23
CA ARG A 236 20.65 -22.82 11.03
C ARG A 236 20.12 -21.70 10.15
N VAL A 237 20.19 -20.47 10.64
CA VAL A 237 19.66 -19.29 9.93
C VAL A 237 20.80 -18.31 9.70
N SER A 238 20.98 -17.94 8.43
CA SER A 238 21.99 -16.97 8.02
C SER A 238 21.73 -15.61 8.67
N PRO A 239 22.79 -14.83 8.96
CA PRO A 239 22.62 -13.51 9.54
C PRO A 239 21.98 -12.54 8.56
N VAL A 240 21.68 -11.34 9.05
CA VAL A 240 21.52 -10.22 8.13
C VAL A 240 22.81 -10.03 7.32
N SER A 241 22.69 -9.78 6.02
CA SER A 241 23.88 -9.57 5.19
C SER A 241 23.71 -8.47 4.16
N GLY A 242 24.83 -8.05 3.57
CA GLY A 242 24.88 -6.99 2.58
C GLY A 242 24.84 -5.57 3.15
N MET A 243 24.89 -4.60 2.24
CA MET A 243 24.93 -3.17 2.56
C MET A 243 23.69 -2.68 3.32
N PHE A 244 22.57 -3.38 3.16
CA PHE A 244 21.25 -3.01 3.67
C PHE A 244 20.78 -3.86 4.86
N GLN A 245 21.61 -4.82 5.32
CA GLN A 245 21.29 -5.69 6.46
C GLN A 245 20.00 -6.53 6.22
N TRP A 246 19.93 -7.21 5.07
CA TRP A 246 18.79 -8.03 4.66
C TRP A 246 18.64 -9.30 5.52
N GLU A 247 17.44 -9.58 6.04
CA GLU A 247 17.13 -10.89 6.65
C GLU A 247 17.00 -11.97 5.56
N TYR A 248 17.60 -13.15 5.80
CA TYR A 248 17.45 -14.35 4.95
C TYR A 248 16.76 -15.46 5.76
N PRO A 249 15.42 -15.40 5.90
CA PRO A 249 14.71 -16.33 6.75
C PRO A 249 14.61 -17.73 6.13
N GLU A 250 14.50 -18.74 6.98
CA GLU A 250 14.24 -20.13 6.58
C GLU A 250 12.74 -20.44 6.67
N ASP A 251 12.23 -21.17 5.67
CA ASP A 251 10.84 -21.62 5.63
C ASP A 251 10.63 -22.84 6.55
N ILE A 252 9.66 -22.71 7.46
CA ILE A 252 9.26 -23.76 8.40
C ILE A 252 7.78 -24.07 8.19
N ARG A 253 7.43 -25.34 8.03
CA ARG A 253 6.04 -25.79 7.98
C ARG A 253 5.64 -26.37 9.34
N LEU A 254 4.63 -25.79 9.96
CA LEU A 254 4.00 -26.35 11.13
C LEU A 254 2.85 -27.25 10.67
N GLU A 255 2.89 -28.53 11.03
CA GLU A 255 1.76 -29.44 10.86
C GLU A 255 1.14 -29.77 12.21
N ALA A 256 -0.18 -29.64 12.34
CA ALA A 256 -0.90 -29.96 13.56
C ALA A 256 -2.23 -30.67 13.29
N SER A 257 -2.55 -31.70 14.07
CA SER A 257 -3.76 -32.51 13.90
C SER A 257 -4.44 -32.77 15.24
N PRO A 258 -5.77 -32.66 15.33
CA PRO A 258 -6.54 -33.21 16.43
C PRO A 258 -6.63 -34.74 16.31
N ASN A 259 -6.54 -35.46 17.42
CA ASN A 259 -6.88 -36.88 17.50
C ASN A 259 -8.27 -37.08 18.13
N SER A 260 -8.70 -38.33 18.30
CA SER A 260 -10.03 -38.67 18.85
C SER A 260 -10.30 -38.19 20.28
N HIS A 261 -9.27 -37.74 21.01
CA HIS A 261 -9.37 -37.17 22.35
C HIS A 261 -9.28 -35.64 22.35
N ALA A 262 -9.07 -35.01 21.19
CA ALA A 262 -9.11 -33.56 21.09
C ALA A 262 -10.50 -33.05 21.44
N VAL A 263 -10.55 -32.07 22.33
CA VAL A 263 -11.80 -31.37 22.63
C VAL A 263 -12.15 -30.53 21.40
N ILE A 264 -13.39 -30.67 20.92
CA ILE A 264 -13.98 -29.74 19.94
C ILE A 264 -13.92 -28.35 20.57
N LYS A 265 -12.98 -27.55 20.08
CA LYS A 265 -12.67 -26.25 20.66
C LYS A 265 -12.33 -25.28 19.55
N LYS A 266 -12.88 -24.09 19.73
CA LYS A 266 -12.72 -22.96 18.85
C LYS A 266 -11.51 -22.17 19.32
N ASN A 267 -10.65 -21.76 18.40
CA ASN A 267 -9.42 -21.01 18.69
C ASN A 267 -8.40 -21.77 19.56
N THR A 268 -7.96 -22.92 19.07
CA THR A 268 -6.94 -23.76 19.72
C THR A 268 -5.53 -23.20 19.46
N PRO A 269 -4.82 -22.63 20.45
CA PRO A 269 -3.51 -22.04 20.23
C PRO A 269 -2.44 -23.13 20.05
N ILE A 270 -1.60 -22.94 19.05
CA ILE A 270 -0.39 -23.74 18.82
C ILE A 270 0.77 -22.74 18.72
N ARG A 271 1.67 -22.77 19.70
CA ARG A 271 2.76 -21.79 19.82
C ARG A 271 4.07 -22.40 19.35
N VAL A 272 4.79 -21.68 18.50
CA VAL A 272 6.17 -22.01 18.12
C VAL A 272 7.13 -21.10 18.87
N VAL A 273 8.26 -21.64 19.30
CA VAL A 273 9.27 -20.91 20.06
C VAL A 273 10.62 -21.19 19.43
N ALA A 274 11.42 -20.14 19.22
CA ALA A 274 12.80 -20.22 18.78
C ALA A 274 13.73 -19.61 19.83
N LYS A 275 14.91 -20.19 20.00
CA LYS A 275 15.94 -19.67 20.92
C LYS A 275 17.31 -19.67 20.25
N SER A 276 18.01 -18.54 20.32
CA SER A 276 19.40 -18.41 19.90
C SER A 276 20.33 -19.30 20.72
N SER A 277 21.25 -20.02 20.05
CA SER A 277 22.28 -20.79 20.75
C SER A 277 23.45 -19.92 21.23
N ILE A 278 23.65 -18.76 20.59
CA ILE A 278 24.73 -17.83 20.92
C ILE A 278 24.31 -16.82 21.99
N THR A 279 23.19 -16.12 21.80
CA THR A 279 22.76 -15.02 22.68
C THR A 279 21.73 -15.45 23.72
N GLY A 280 21.07 -16.61 23.50
CA GLY A 280 19.97 -17.07 24.34
C GLY A 280 18.66 -16.30 24.16
N LEU A 281 18.63 -15.28 23.28
CA LEU A 281 17.41 -14.54 22.94
C LEU A 281 16.36 -15.48 22.35
N THR A 282 15.11 -15.28 22.73
CA THR A 282 13.98 -16.08 22.29
C THR A 282 12.99 -15.24 21.48
N ASP A 283 12.30 -15.88 20.56
CA ASP A 283 11.10 -15.32 19.93
C ASP A 283 10.02 -16.39 19.84
N GLU A 284 8.76 -15.97 19.90
CA GLU A 284 7.61 -16.88 19.86
C GLU A 284 6.51 -16.37 18.94
N TYR A 285 5.76 -17.30 18.34
CA TYR A 285 4.64 -16.97 17.46
C TYR A 285 3.51 -17.99 17.67
N THR A 286 2.26 -17.52 17.73
CA THR A 286 1.10 -18.38 17.98
C THR A 286 0.19 -18.40 16.75
N VAL A 287 -0.09 -19.59 16.24
CA VAL A 287 -1.17 -19.83 15.28
C VAL A 287 -2.35 -20.45 16.01
N TYR A 288 -3.53 -20.40 15.38
CA TYR A 288 -4.77 -20.84 16.01
C TYR A 288 -5.53 -21.78 15.09
N ALA A 289 -5.91 -22.96 15.59
CA ALA A 289 -6.67 -23.95 14.84
C ALA A 289 -8.12 -24.04 15.33
N TYR A 290 -9.04 -24.36 14.42
CA TYR A 290 -10.44 -24.63 14.72
C TYR A 290 -10.72 -26.13 14.51
N TYR A 291 -11.34 -26.78 15.49
CA TYR A 291 -11.77 -28.17 15.37
C TYR A 291 -13.29 -28.24 15.50
N SER A 292 -13.99 -28.70 14.46
CA SER A 292 -15.46 -28.75 14.40
C SER A 292 -16.04 -30.07 13.93
N GLU A 293 -17.35 -30.19 14.06
CA GLU A 293 -18.16 -31.20 13.40
C GLU A 293 -18.21 -30.99 11.87
N PRO A 294 -18.55 -32.02 11.08
CA PRO A 294 -18.75 -31.94 9.62
C PRO A 294 -19.66 -30.82 9.11
N LEU A 295 -20.68 -30.43 9.88
CA LEU A 295 -21.49 -29.25 9.61
C LEU A 295 -21.06 -28.12 10.54
N PHE A 296 -20.69 -26.97 9.97
CA PHE A 296 -20.46 -25.75 10.75
C PHE A 296 -20.96 -24.50 10.02
N SER A 297 -21.11 -23.41 10.75
CA SER A 297 -21.26 -22.06 10.22
C SER A 297 -20.43 -21.12 11.09
N VAL A 298 -19.87 -20.06 10.51
CA VAL A 298 -19.16 -19.05 11.31
C VAL A 298 -20.11 -18.32 12.27
N ASN A 299 -21.40 -18.23 11.91
CA ASN A 299 -22.47 -17.56 12.66
C ASN A 299 -23.27 -18.49 13.57
N ASP A 300 -22.88 -19.76 13.65
CA ASP A 300 -23.42 -20.65 14.68
C ASP A 300 -23.32 -19.96 16.04
N LEU A 301 -24.31 -20.06 16.93
CA LEU A 301 -24.29 -19.35 18.22
C LEU A 301 -23.17 -19.80 19.16
N ASP A 302 -22.59 -20.97 18.92
CA ASP A 302 -21.35 -21.38 19.58
C ASP A 302 -20.12 -21.10 18.72
N GLY A 303 -20.25 -20.59 17.48
CA GLY A 303 -19.36 -20.46 16.30
C GLY A 303 -17.96 -19.88 16.48
N LEU A 304 -17.23 -19.72 15.36
CA LEU A 304 -15.93 -19.02 15.32
C LEU A 304 -16.09 -17.54 15.67
N ASP A 305 -17.18 -16.96 15.19
CA ASP A 305 -17.55 -15.60 15.42
C ASP A 305 -19.09 -15.53 15.53
N PRO A 306 -19.65 -16.13 16.61
CA PRO A 306 -21.07 -16.32 16.76
C PRO A 306 -21.77 -14.96 16.77
N ARG A 307 -22.77 -14.80 15.92
CA ARG A 307 -23.61 -13.61 15.94
C ARG A 307 -24.99 -13.88 15.35
N ARG A 308 -25.91 -13.04 15.80
CA ARG A 308 -27.18 -12.87 15.11
C ARG A 308 -27.01 -12.01 13.87
N HIS A 309 -27.80 -12.27 12.85
CA HIS A 309 -27.94 -11.35 11.71
C HIS A 309 -29.16 -10.46 11.92
N TYR A 310 -29.09 -9.26 11.35
CA TYR A 310 -30.14 -8.27 11.45
C TYR A 310 -31.00 -8.26 10.20
N VAL A 311 -32.32 -8.22 10.39
CA VAL A 311 -33.29 -8.28 9.31
C VAL A 311 -34.42 -7.28 9.57
N GLN A 312 -34.95 -6.65 8.53
CA GLN A 312 -36.11 -5.77 8.67
C GLN A 312 -37.44 -6.57 8.61
N PRO A 313 -38.56 -6.04 9.14
CA PRO A 313 -39.87 -6.68 9.01
C PRO A 313 -40.20 -6.98 7.54
N GLY A 314 -40.65 -8.21 7.24
CA GLY A 314 -40.98 -8.65 5.88
C GLY A 314 -39.78 -9.00 5.00
N ARG A 315 -38.55 -8.90 5.52
CA ARG A 315 -37.30 -9.09 4.76
C ARG A 315 -36.57 -10.35 5.16
N MET A 316 -35.49 -10.63 4.46
CA MET A 316 -34.63 -11.78 4.70
C MET A 316 -33.20 -11.40 5.04
N THR A 317 -32.55 -12.25 5.82
CA THR A 317 -31.09 -12.30 5.95
C THR A 317 -30.59 -13.68 5.52
N GLY A 318 -29.31 -13.80 5.22
CA GLY A 318 -28.69 -15.04 4.76
C GLY A 318 -27.59 -15.51 5.69
N TYR A 319 -27.36 -16.82 5.73
CA TYR A 319 -26.21 -17.46 6.36
C TYR A 319 -25.61 -18.46 5.38
N VAL A 320 -24.39 -18.90 5.66
CA VAL A 320 -23.77 -20.00 4.94
C VAL A 320 -23.50 -21.15 5.90
N LEU A 321 -23.90 -22.34 5.49
CA LEU A 321 -23.49 -23.58 6.12
C LEU A 321 -22.33 -24.17 5.33
N HIS A 322 -21.32 -24.61 6.05
CA HIS A 322 -20.18 -25.32 5.50
C HIS A 322 -20.32 -26.79 5.85
N LEU A 323 -20.47 -27.62 4.82
CA LEU A 323 -20.52 -29.07 4.92
C LEU A 323 -19.19 -29.65 4.47
N GLN A 324 -18.44 -30.25 5.40
CA GLN A 324 -17.18 -30.92 5.12
C GLN A 324 -17.34 -32.44 5.23
N ASN A 325 -16.99 -33.17 4.18
CA ASN A 325 -16.92 -34.62 4.23
C ASN A 325 -15.54 -35.08 4.73
N THR A 326 -15.50 -35.51 5.99
CA THR A 326 -14.29 -35.99 6.67
C THR A 326 -14.02 -37.48 6.46
N SER A 327 -14.87 -38.17 5.69
CA SER A 327 -14.75 -39.59 5.39
C SER A 327 -13.88 -39.79 4.15
N PRO A 328 -13.11 -40.90 4.07
CA PRO A 328 -12.43 -41.31 2.84
C PRO A 328 -13.41 -41.80 1.75
N GLN A 329 -14.72 -41.76 1.99
CA GLN A 329 -15.77 -42.15 1.06
C GLN A 329 -16.74 -40.98 0.83
N ASP A 330 -17.37 -40.95 -0.34
CA ASP A 330 -18.42 -39.98 -0.65
C ASP A 330 -19.61 -40.14 0.32
N LEU A 331 -20.16 -39.01 0.78
CA LEU A 331 -21.29 -38.99 1.70
C LEU A 331 -22.41 -38.11 1.13
N THR A 332 -23.65 -38.49 1.38
CA THR A 332 -24.81 -37.61 1.16
C THR A 332 -25.31 -37.08 2.49
N PHE A 333 -25.34 -35.76 2.63
CA PHE A 333 -25.85 -35.07 3.80
C PHE A 333 -27.32 -34.69 3.56
N HIS A 334 -28.16 -35.00 4.53
CA HIS A 334 -29.54 -34.50 4.62
C HIS A 334 -29.59 -33.35 5.60
N LEU A 335 -29.94 -32.18 5.10
CA LEU A 335 -30.08 -30.95 5.86
C LEU A 335 -31.55 -30.69 6.18
N GLN A 336 -31.83 -30.28 7.42
CA GLN A 336 -33.17 -29.92 7.85
C GLN A 336 -33.13 -28.68 8.73
N ALA A 337 -33.88 -27.65 8.34
CA ALA A 337 -34.16 -26.49 9.19
C ALA A 337 -35.31 -26.84 10.17
N GLU A 338 -35.10 -26.57 11.45
CA GLU A 338 -35.96 -26.91 12.56
C GLU A 338 -36.17 -25.68 13.47
N MET A 339 -37.24 -25.72 14.27
CA MET A 339 -37.53 -24.76 15.35
C MET A 339 -37.83 -23.30 14.92
N LEU A 340 -38.63 -23.09 13.88
CA LEU A 340 -39.09 -21.75 13.50
C LEU A 340 -40.41 -21.37 14.20
N PRO A 341 -40.52 -20.17 14.80
CA PRO A 341 -41.79 -19.60 15.25
C PRO A 341 -42.78 -19.40 14.10
N ALA A 342 -44.08 -19.31 14.43
CA ALA A 342 -45.12 -19.07 13.44
C ALA A 342 -44.85 -17.78 12.63
N GLY A 343 -44.90 -17.86 11.31
CA GLY A 343 -44.72 -16.73 10.39
C GLY A 343 -43.29 -16.52 9.89
N TRP A 344 -42.27 -17.01 10.62
CA TRP A 344 -40.89 -17.02 10.15
C TRP A 344 -40.65 -18.17 9.16
N LYS A 345 -39.76 -17.95 8.19
CA LYS A 345 -39.36 -18.98 7.22
C LYS A 345 -37.85 -19.12 7.21
N ALA A 346 -37.35 -20.35 7.14
CA ALA A 346 -35.97 -20.62 6.77
C ALA A 346 -35.93 -21.55 5.56
N GLU A 347 -35.17 -21.16 4.54
CA GLU A 347 -35.10 -21.84 3.26
C GLU A 347 -33.64 -22.24 2.99
N LEU A 348 -33.42 -23.54 2.78
CA LEU A 348 -32.13 -24.09 2.39
C LEU A 348 -32.06 -24.07 0.86
N ALA A 349 -30.92 -23.65 0.30
CA ALA A 349 -30.69 -23.74 -1.13
C ALA A 349 -30.74 -25.20 -1.65
N GLU A 350 -30.25 -26.14 -0.83
CA GLU A 350 -30.28 -27.59 -1.06
C GLU A 350 -30.50 -28.32 0.27
N ASP A 351 -31.35 -29.35 0.29
CA ASP A 351 -31.65 -30.17 1.48
C ASP A 351 -31.03 -31.58 1.41
N ARG A 352 -30.66 -32.06 0.22
CA ARG A 352 -29.93 -33.31 -0.01
C ARG A 352 -28.65 -33.03 -0.79
N VAL A 353 -27.52 -33.04 -0.08
CA VAL A 353 -26.23 -32.57 -0.58
C VAL A 353 -25.24 -33.73 -0.69
N PRO A 354 -24.94 -34.23 -1.90
CA PRO A 354 -23.83 -35.17 -2.09
C PRO A 354 -22.50 -34.42 -2.00
N VAL A 355 -21.58 -34.87 -1.15
CA VAL A 355 -20.24 -34.29 -0.95
C VAL A 355 -19.20 -35.40 -1.09
N LYS A 356 -18.24 -35.25 -2.00
CA LYS A 356 -17.22 -36.27 -2.24
C LYS A 356 -16.29 -36.42 -1.05
N ALA A 357 -15.59 -37.55 -0.96
CA ALA A 357 -14.56 -37.76 0.06
C ALA A 357 -13.60 -36.55 0.09
N THR A 358 -13.34 -36.00 1.28
CA THR A 358 -12.45 -34.84 1.51
C THR A 358 -12.91 -33.51 0.91
N GLU A 359 -14.10 -33.43 0.31
CA GLU A 359 -14.66 -32.20 -0.27
C GLU A 359 -15.41 -31.37 0.80
N GLN A 360 -15.51 -30.06 0.56
CA GLN A 360 -16.38 -29.13 1.29
C GLN A 360 -17.39 -28.49 0.34
N LYS A 361 -18.62 -28.24 0.82
CA LYS A 361 -19.65 -27.48 0.12
C LYS A 361 -20.25 -26.39 0.99
N GLU A 362 -20.56 -25.25 0.37
CA GLU A 362 -21.29 -24.13 0.97
C GLU A 362 -22.77 -24.22 0.61
N ILE A 363 -23.65 -24.16 1.62
CA ILE A 363 -25.10 -24.18 1.44
C ILE A 363 -25.68 -22.89 2.02
N PRO A 364 -26.16 -21.96 1.17
CA PRO A 364 -26.88 -20.79 1.62
C PRO A 364 -28.17 -21.14 2.36
N VAL A 365 -28.44 -20.42 3.44
CA VAL A 365 -29.68 -20.49 4.23
C VAL A 365 -30.26 -19.10 4.30
N THR A 366 -31.52 -18.95 3.91
CA THR A 366 -32.22 -17.67 4.00
C THR A 366 -33.20 -17.73 5.15
N VAL A 367 -33.20 -16.73 6.03
CA VAL A 367 -34.17 -16.58 7.13
C VAL A 367 -34.99 -15.31 6.89
N THR A 368 -36.31 -15.46 6.77
CA THR A 368 -37.25 -14.38 6.45
C THR A 368 -38.13 -14.04 7.66
N ALA A 369 -38.13 -12.76 8.03
CA ALA A 369 -39.00 -12.19 9.06
C ALA A 369 -40.41 -11.93 8.48
N PRO A 370 -41.49 -12.18 9.23
CA PRO A 370 -42.83 -11.82 8.78
C PRO A 370 -43.00 -10.28 8.73
N ASP A 371 -43.87 -9.78 7.85
CA ASP A 371 -44.17 -8.34 7.72
C ASP A 371 -44.68 -7.70 9.03
N THR A 372 -45.23 -8.52 9.92
CA THR A 372 -45.80 -8.11 11.21
C THR A 372 -44.79 -8.13 12.35
N ALA A 373 -43.54 -8.56 12.10
CA ALA A 373 -42.51 -8.66 13.12
C ALA A 373 -42.12 -7.27 13.63
N LYS A 374 -41.88 -7.15 14.93
CA LYS A 374 -41.47 -5.90 15.57
C LYS A 374 -39.98 -5.87 15.83
N THR A 375 -39.39 -4.67 15.82
CA THR A 375 -38.00 -4.44 16.24
C THR A 375 -37.71 -5.08 17.60
N GLY A 376 -36.61 -5.83 17.68
CA GLY A 376 -36.19 -6.61 18.85
C GLY A 376 -36.73 -8.04 18.89
N GLU A 377 -37.64 -8.45 18.00
CA GLU A 377 -38.04 -9.85 17.88
C GLU A 377 -36.88 -10.70 17.34
N THR A 378 -36.61 -11.83 18.00
CA THR A 378 -35.52 -12.74 17.61
C THR A 378 -36.04 -14.13 17.27
N VAL A 379 -35.42 -14.80 16.30
CA VAL A 379 -35.60 -16.22 16.01
C VAL A 379 -34.26 -16.96 16.11
N ILE A 380 -34.28 -18.20 16.61
CA ILE A 380 -33.16 -19.13 16.52
C ILE A 380 -33.59 -20.29 15.62
N CYS A 381 -33.03 -20.35 14.41
CA CYS A 381 -33.19 -21.46 13.48
C CYS A 381 -32.11 -22.52 13.76
N GLN A 382 -32.51 -23.77 13.97
CA GLN A 382 -31.57 -24.89 14.02
C GLN A 382 -31.49 -25.56 12.66
N VAL A 383 -30.28 -25.83 12.17
CA VAL A 383 -30.07 -26.67 10.99
C VAL A 383 -29.28 -27.90 11.39
N ALA A 384 -29.83 -29.08 11.13
CA ALA A 384 -29.19 -30.36 11.41
C ALA A 384 -28.71 -31.03 10.13
N ALA A 385 -27.50 -31.60 10.17
CA ALA A 385 -26.98 -32.49 9.14
C ALA A 385 -27.06 -33.95 9.61
N ARG A 386 -27.56 -34.83 8.74
CA ARG A 386 -27.63 -36.28 8.97
C ARG A 386 -27.09 -37.04 7.78
N SER A 387 -26.45 -38.18 8.00
CA SER A 387 -26.15 -39.14 6.93
C SER A 387 -27.41 -39.87 6.47
N GLU A 388 -27.29 -40.62 5.37
CA GLU A 388 -28.37 -41.42 4.77
C GLU A 388 -28.93 -42.49 5.73
N ASP A 389 -28.13 -42.99 6.69
CA ASP A 389 -28.56 -43.89 7.76
C ASP A 389 -29.15 -43.19 9.00
N GLY A 390 -29.29 -41.86 8.95
CA GLY A 390 -29.90 -41.04 10.00
C GLY A 390 -28.96 -40.61 11.13
N LYS A 391 -27.68 -40.99 11.11
CA LYS A 391 -26.69 -40.53 12.11
C LYS A 391 -26.50 -39.02 12.00
N ARG A 392 -26.54 -38.33 13.14
CA ARG A 392 -26.31 -36.87 13.21
C ARG A 392 -24.83 -36.58 12.98
N LEU A 393 -24.55 -35.70 12.01
CA LEU A 393 -23.22 -35.28 11.60
C LEU A 393 -22.90 -33.85 12.02
N GLY A 394 -23.90 -33.09 12.47
CA GLY A 394 -23.72 -31.85 13.20
C GLY A 394 -24.99 -31.03 13.30
N VAL A 395 -24.99 -29.98 14.12
CA VAL A 395 -26.07 -28.98 14.18
C VAL A 395 -25.49 -27.59 14.28
N VAL A 396 -26.10 -26.66 13.55
CA VAL A 396 -25.82 -25.24 13.59
C VAL A 396 -27.05 -24.50 14.11
N ARG A 397 -26.82 -23.50 14.97
CA ARG A 397 -27.84 -22.62 15.56
C ARG A 397 -27.63 -21.21 15.00
N LEU A 398 -28.53 -20.75 14.16
CA LEU A 398 -28.47 -19.43 13.53
C LEU A 398 -29.50 -18.52 14.17
N GLN A 399 -29.12 -17.29 14.52
CA GLN A 399 -30.05 -16.34 15.13
C GLN A 399 -30.30 -15.14 14.20
N ALA A 400 -31.55 -14.78 13.97
CA ALA A 400 -31.90 -13.52 13.32
C ALA A 400 -32.65 -12.62 14.31
N GLU A 401 -32.43 -11.32 14.23
CA GLU A 401 -33.13 -10.31 15.02
C GLU A 401 -33.70 -9.22 14.12
N VAL A 402 -34.94 -8.83 14.39
CA VAL A 402 -35.61 -7.78 13.64
C VAL A 402 -35.09 -6.42 14.09
N THR A 403 -34.52 -5.64 13.18
CA THR A 403 -34.00 -4.30 13.47
C THR A 403 -34.31 -3.29 12.38
N ASP A 404 -34.06 -2.03 12.68
CA ASP A 404 -34.12 -0.88 11.78
C ASP A 404 -32.72 -0.45 11.29
N ILE A 405 -31.67 -1.23 11.57
CA ILE A 405 -30.30 -0.89 11.17
C ILE A 405 -30.23 -0.77 9.64
N PRO A 406 -29.74 0.35 9.09
CA PRO A 406 -29.63 0.49 7.64
C PRO A 406 -28.45 -0.33 7.10
N LYS A 407 -28.62 -0.86 5.89
CA LYS A 407 -27.53 -1.45 5.12
C LYS A 407 -26.88 -0.39 4.22
N ILE A 408 -25.56 -0.22 4.34
CA ILE A 408 -24.78 0.75 3.59
C ILE A 408 -23.62 0.03 2.88
N TYR A 409 -23.62 0.05 1.55
CA TYR A 409 -22.52 -0.48 0.73
C TYR A 409 -21.76 0.67 0.08
N MET A 410 -20.45 0.72 0.27
CA MET A 410 -19.57 1.72 -0.32
C MET A 410 -18.57 0.99 -1.21
N LEU A 411 -18.74 1.12 -2.52
CA LEU A 411 -17.92 0.46 -3.52
C LEU A 411 -17.03 1.50 -4.18
N VAL A 412 -15.72 1.34 -4.08
CA VAL A 412 -14.73 2.27 -4.61
C VAL A 412 -13.81 1.54 -5.57
N ILE A 413 -13.63 2.12 -6.76
CA ILE A 413 -12.62 1.66 -7.72
C ILE A 413 -11.51 2.70 -7.70
N ASP A 414 -10.36 2.31 -7.15
CA ASP A 414 -9.20 3.16 -6.95
C ASP A 414 -8.72 3.71 -8.31
N SER A 415 -8.45 5.00 -8.37
CA SER A 415 -7.93 5.67 -9.56
C SER A 415 -8.81 5.61 -10.83
N LEU A 416 -10.12 5.33 -10.72
CA LEU A 416 -11.02 5.30 -11.88
C LEU A 416 -11.48 6.72 -12.28
N ASP A 417 -10.99 7.22 -13.41
CA ASP A 417 -11.51 8.45 -14.02
C ASP A 417 -12.94 8.26 -14.54
N TYR A 418 -13.80 9.27 -14.38
CA TYR A 418 -15.17 9.24 -14.90
C TYR A 418 -15.23 9.00 -16.41
N GLN A 419 -14.26 9.51 -17.18
CA GLN A 419 -14.26 9.43 -18.64
C GLN A 419 -14.24 8.00 -19.16
N TYR A 420 -13.65 7.04 -18.46
CA TYR A 420 -13.73 5.62 -18.84
C TYR A 420 -15.18 5.14 -19.01
N LEU A 421 -16.12 5.69 -18.25
CA LEU A 421 -17.54 5.34 -18.32
C LEU A 421 -18.25 5.89 -19.56
N GLU A 422 -17.65 6.85 -20.26
CA GLU A 422 -18.21 7.43 -21.49
C GLU A 422 -17.53 6.89 -22.75
N LEU A 423 -16.52 6.03 -22.62
CA LEU A 423 -15.81 5.41 -23.75
C LEU A 423 -16.56 4.22 -24.35
N ASN A 424 -16.34 4.01 -25.65
CA ASN A 424 -16.77 2.80 -26.34
C ASN A 424 -15.91 1.58 -25.96
N GLN A 425 -16.32 0.38 -26.36
CA GLN A 425 -15.59 -0.85 -26.01
C GLN A 425 -14.11 -0.86 -26.46
N ASN A 426 -13.80 -0.12 -27.53
CA ASN A 426 -12.45 0.01 -28.09
C ASN A 426 -11.63 1.12 -27.43
N ALA A 427 -12.24 1.95 -26.58
CA ALA A 427 -11.69 3.15 -25.95
C ALA A 427 -11.10 4.19 -26.92
N ASP A 428 -11.61 4.27 -28.15
CA ASP A 428 -11.13 5.20 -29.19
C ASP A 428 -12.13 6.33 -29.53
N GLY A 429 -13.22 6.40 -28.77
CA GLY A 429 -14.26 7.41 -28.93
C GLY A 429 -15.42 7.22 -27.94
N PRO A 430 -16.47 8.04 -28.06
CA PRO A 430 -17.63 7.98 -27.17
C PRO A 430 -18.42 6.67 -27.36
N GLY A 431 -18.80 6.06 -26.25
CA GLY A 431 -19.62 4.86 -26.19
C GLY A 431 -21.09 5.11 -26.46
N LYS A 432 -21.83 4.02 -26.62
CA LYS A 432 -23.30 3.99 -26.80
C LYS A 432 -23.86 2.69 -26.25
N GLU A 433 -25.19 2.59 -26.19
CA GLU A 433 -25.87 1.38 -25.72
C GLU A 433 -25.40 0.12 -26.47
N GLY A 434 -25.00 -0.91 -25.72
CA GLY A 434 -24.41 -2.14 -26.24
C GLY A 434 -22.93 -2.06 -26.64
N ASP A 435 -22.27 -0.92 -26.44
CA ASP A 435 -20.90 -0.63 -26.90
C ASP A 435 -20.16 0.25 -25.88
N TRP A 436 -20.32 -0.05 -24.59
CA TRP A 436 -19.64 0.66 -23.49
C TRP A 436 -18.36 -0.08 -23.09
N LEU A 437 -17.29 0.65 -22.71
CA LEU A 437 -16.11 0.05 -22.07
C LEU A 437 -16.46 -0.60 -20.72
N CYS A 438 -17.30 0.09 -19.94
CA CYS A 438 -17.75 -0.33 -18.60
C CYS A 438 -19.26 -0.61 -18.58
N PRO A 439 -19.75 -1.68 -19.26
CA PRO A 439 -21.18 -1.93 -19.41
C PRO A 439 -21.90 -2.22 -18.08
N HIS A 440 -21.23 -2.85 -17.10
CA HIS A 440 -21.87 -3.20 -15.83
C HIS A 440 -22.13 -1.95 -14.96
N ILE A 441 -21.14 -1.07 -14.83
CA ILE A 441 -21.26 0.22 -14.15
C ILE A 441 -22.29 1.08 -14.89
N ARG A 442 -22.28 1.11 -16.24
CA ARG A 442 -23.27 1.88 -17.02
C ARG A 442 -24.70 1.45 -16.79
N LYS A 443 -24.95 0.14 -16.71
CA LYS A 443 -26.25 -0.41 -16.31
C LYS A 443 -26.61 0.05 -14.90
N TYR A 444 -25.66 0.01 -13.97
CA TYR A 444 -25.88 0.44 -12.58
C TYR A 444 -26.18 1.93 -12.44
N LEU A 445 -25.60 2.82 -13.26
CA LEU A 445 -25.89 4.26 -13.22
C LEU A 445 -27.40 4.57 -13.36
N GLN A 446 -28.16 3.69 -14.03
CA GLN A 446 -29.61 3.84 -14.20
C GLN A 446 -30.40 3.56 -12.91
N LYS A 447 -29.78 2.92 -11.91
CA LYS A 447 -30.40 2.56 -10.63
C LYS A 447 -30.30 3.69 -9.58
N GLY A 448 -29.61 4.79 -9.87
CA GLY A 448 -29.38 5.85 -8.89
C GLY A 448 -29.27 7.24 -9.50
N VAL A 449 -28.69 8.15 -8.72
CA VAL A 449 -28.31 9.51 -9.14
C VAL A 449 -26.80 9.57 -9.32
N SER A 450 -26.35 9.84 -10.55
CA SER A 450 -24.93 9.92 -10.91
C SER A 450 -24.47 11.36 -11.04
N PHE A 451 -23.32 11.69 -10.44
CA PHE A 451 -22.65 12.97 -10.54
C PHE A 451 -21.55 12.90 -11.58
N THR A 452 -21.74 13.58 -12.71
CA THR A 452 -20.84 13.50 -13.87
C THR A 452 -19.63 14.44 -13.76
N GLN A 453 -19.68 15.37 -12.82
CA GLN A 453 -18.65 16.40 -12.56
C GLN A 453 -18.14 16.32 -11.11
N ALA A 454 -18.21 15.14 -10.48
CA ALA A 454 -17.71 14.94 -9.13
C ALA A 454 -16.17 15.03 -9.11
N ARG A 455 -15.63 15.56 -8.01
CA ARG A 455 -14.20 15.69 -7.80
C ARG A 455 -13.77 15.16 -6.43
N CYS A 456 -12.62 14.50 -6.38
CA CYS A 456 -11.97 14.18 -5.11
C CYS A 456 -11.23 15.37 -4.51
N GLY A 457 -10.75 15.20 -3.27
CA GLY A 457 -10.00 16.23 -2.56
C GLY A 457 -8.51 16.23 -2.88
N MET A 458 -7.80 17.23 -2.38
CA MET A 458 -6.36 17.43 -2.57
C MET A 458 -5.54 17.05 -1.32
N PRO A 459 -4.32 16.49 -1.47
CA PRO A 459 -3.80 15.91 -2.70
C PRO A 459 -4.71 14.77 -3.18
N SER A 460 -4.87 14.62 -4.49
CA SER A 460 -5.73 13.58 -5.08
C SER A 460 -5.07 12.20 -4.96
N ALA A 461 -5.08 11.64 -3.76
CA ALA A 461 -4.32 10.46 -3.37
C ALA A 461 -5.13 9.56 -2.43
N THR A 462 -4.72 8.31 -2.33
CA THR A 462 -5.50 7.21 -1.77
C THR A 462 -5.98 7.44 -0.35
N ASP A 463 -5.09 7.47 0.64
CA ASP A 463 -5.45 7.46 2.06
C ASP A 463 -6.41 8.61 2.45
N MET A 464 -6.14 9.82 1.94
CA MET A 464 -6.93 11.02 2.21
C MET A 464 -8.34 10.91 1.62
N ASN A 465 -8.45 10.47 0.37
CA ASN A 465 -9.74 10.42 -0.32
C ASN A 465 -10.59 9.22 0.09
N HIS A 466 -9.98 8.06 0.38
CA HIS A 466 -10.68 6.95 1.04
C HIS A 466 -11.26 7.38 2.39
N THR A 467 -10.47 8.11 3.20
CA THR A 467 -10.93 8.67 4.48
C THR A 467 -12.02 9.72 4.28
N THR A 468 -11.92 10.55 3.24
CA THR A 468 -12.92 11.57 2.88
C THR A 468 -14.27 10.91 2.56
N ILE A 469 -14.28 9.84 1.78
CA ILE A 469 -15.50 9.10 1.40
C ILE A 469 -16.26 8.61 2.64
N VAL A 470 -15.54 8.17 3.69
CA VAL A 470 -16.16 7.60 4.91
C VAL A 470 -16.38 8.60 6.05
N SER A 471 -15.88 9.85 5.95
CA SER A 471 -16.00 10.86 7.02
C SER A 471 -16.69 12.16 6.59
N GLY A 472 -16.70 12.48 5.29
CA GLY A 472 -17.15 13.78 4.77
C GLY A 472 -16.20 14.95 5.11
N ALA A 473 -15.04 14.68 5.69
CA ALA A 473 -14.05 15.68 6.04
C ALA A 473 -13.08 15.95 4.88
N THR A 474 -12.46 17.13 4.86
CA THR A 474 -11.34 17.47 3.95
C THR A 474 -10.01 17.02 4.52
N THR A 475 -9.00 16.80 3.66
CA THR A 475 -7.62 16.38 3.99
C THR A 475 -7.07 16.94 5.30
N GLY A 476 -7.11 18.26 5.46
CA GLY A 476 -6.65 18.95 6.66
C GLY A 476 -7.44 18.59 7.92
N THR A 477 -8.76 18.50 7.79
CA THR A 477 -9.68 18.09 8.85
C THR A 477 -9.50 16.62 9.24
N LEU A 478 -9.19 15.72 8.28
CA LEU A 478 -8.89 14.31 8.58
C LEU A 478 -7.66 14.19 9.50
N GLY A 479 -6.69 15.10 9.28
CA GLY A 479 -5.35 14.97 9.80
C GLY A 479 -4.49 13.98 9.00
N ALA A 480 -4.75 13.83 7.69
CA ALA A 480 -3.98 12.93 6.83
C ALA A 480 -3.49 13.62 5.57
N TYR A 481 -2.19 13.52 5.25
CA TYR A 481 -1.58 14.13 4.05
C TYR A 481 -0.61 13.23 3.26
N TRP A 482 -0.23 12.07 3.79
CA TRP A 482 0.76 11.17 3.18
C TRP A 482 0.23 9.74 3.12
N VAL A 483 0.24 9.16 1.91
CA VAL A 483 -0.11 7.77 1.62
C VAL A 483 0.79 6.79 2.37
N SER A 484 0.19 5.82 3.07
CA SER A 484 0.87 4.71 3.74
C SER A 484 1.81 5.09 4.92
N GLY A 485 1.78 6.35 5.38
CA GLY A 485 2.56 6.78 6.56
C GLY A 485 2.49 8.27 6.83
N TYR A 486 2.97 8.69 8.01
CA TYR A 486 3.00 10.08 8.44
C TYR A 486 4.40 10.47 8.90
N TYR A 487 4.86 11.67 8.55
CA TYR A 487 6.18 12.15 8.95
C TYR A 487 6.22 12.40 10.45
N ALA A 488 7.17 11.77 11.14
CA ALA A 488 7.34 11.85 12.58
C ALA A 488 8.69 12.47 12.99
N GLY A 489 9.18 13.38 12.16
CA GLY A 489 10.50 14.00 12.31
C GLY A 489 11.64 13.08 11.88
N LEU A 490 12.85 13.47 12.27
CA LEU A 490 14.05 12.66 12.12
C LEU A 490 14.41 12.01 13.46
N ASP A 491 15.05 10.85 13.42
CA ASP A 491 15.71 10.29 14.59
C ASP A 491 17.07 10.97 14.85
N GLU A 492 17.75 10.58 15.93
CA GLU A 492 19.06 11.09 16.34
C GLU A 492 20.19 10.89 15.30
N VAL A 493 20.02 10.02 14.30
CA VAL A 493 20.96 9.92 13.17
C VAL A 493 20.51 10.68 11.93
N GLY A 494 19.36 11.33 11.98
CA GLY A 494 18.78 12.01 10.83
C GLY A 494 18.09 11.04 9.87
N ASP A 495 17.63 9.87 10.35
CA ASP A 495 16.78 8.95 9.60
C ASP A 495 15.31 9.36 9.76
N ILE A 496 14.55 9.32 8.65
CA ILE A 496 13.11 9.66 8.67
C ILE A 496 12.37 8.68 9.59
N ARG A 497 11.64 9.22 10.56
CA ARG A 497 10.67 8.47 11.36
C ARG A 497 9.30 8.56 10.67
N VAL A 498 8.64 7.43 10.55
CA VAL A 498 7.30 7.34 9.96
C VAL A 498 6.35 6.67 10.96
N ILE A 499 5.21 7.29 11.21
CA ILE A 499 4.09 6.65 11.92
C ILE A 499 3.22 5.93 10.91
N ARG A 500 2.88 4.67 11.19
CA ARG A 500 2.04 3.84 10.31
C ARG A 500 0.57 4.27 10.38
N PRO A 501 -0.20 4.07 9.29
CA PRO A 501 -1.63 4.32 9.26
C PRO A 501 -2.39 3.52 10.34
N LYS A 502 -3.17 4.23 11.15
CA LYS A 502 -4.11 3.67 12.14
C LYS A 502 -5.16 4.71 12.50
N PRO A 503 -6.35 4.34 13.00
CA PRO A 503 -7.42 5.30 13.32
C PRO A 503 -7.02 6.36 14.35
N ASP A 504 -6.03 6.08 15.20
CA ASP A 504 -5.53 7.03 16.19
C ASP A 504 -4.86 8.28 15.61
N VAL A 505 -4.38 8.21 14.37
CA VAL A 505 -3.75 9.37 13.72
C VAL A 505 -4.78 10.30 13.07
N LEU A 506 -6.03 9.86 12.94
CA LEU A 506 -7.11 10.67 12.39
C LEU A 506 -7.67 11.57 13.50
N ARG A 507 -7.14 12.79 13.59
CA ARG A 507 -7.40 13.76 14.67
C ARG A 507 -7.75 15.12 14.09
N TYR A 508 -8.79 15.75 14.65
CA TYR A 508 -9.29 17.04 14.19
C TYR A 508 -9.55 18.02 15.33
N GLY A 509 -9.66 19.30 14.98
CA GLY A 509 -9.89 20.40 15.93
C GLY A 509 -8.68 20.69 16.82
N PRO A 510 -8.75 21.72 17.68
CA PRO A 510 -7.60 22.14 18.48
C PRO A 510 -7.26 21.12 19.58
N GLU A 511 -8.26 20.39 20.10
CA GLU A 511 -8.10 19.40 21.18
C GLU A 511 -7.75 17.98 20.67
N GLY A 512 -7.65 17.77 19.35
CA GLY A 512 -7.36 16.45 18.78
C GLY A 512 -8.46 15.41 19.04
N LYS A 513 -9.71 15.74 18.67
CA LYS A 513 -10.83 14.78 18.75
C LYS A 513 -10.65 13.66 17.70
N LYS A 514 -11.15 12.45 17.99
CA LYS A 514 -11.17 11.33 17.02
C LYS A 514 -12.08 11.67 15.85
N LEU A 515 -11.60 11.55 14.61
CA LEU A 515 -12.40 11.78 13.41
C LEU A 515 -13.65 10.85 13.37
N PRO A 516 -14.88 11.40 13.30
CA PRO A 516 -16.08 10.60 13.12
C PRO A 516 -16.13 10.03 11.69
N ARG A 517 -16.39 8.73 11.57
CA ARG A 517 -16.63 8.07 10.29
C ARG A 517 -18.03 7.48 10.28
N ILE A 518 -18.56 7.16 9.10
CA ILE A 518 -19.86 6.49 8.96
C ILE A 518 -19.92 5.18 9.77
N PHE A 519 -18.77 4.50 9.93
CA PHE A 519 -18.61 3.33 10.78
C PHE A 519 -18.80 3.64 12.28
N ASP A 520 -18.29 4.76 12.77
CA ASP A 520 -18.49 5.18 14.16
C ASP A 520 -19.95 5.62 14.36
N MET A 521 -20.50 6.38 13.41
CA MET A 521 -21.87 6.91 13.48
C MET A 521 -22.95 5.82 13.55
N VAL A 522 -22.79 4.74 12.77
CA VAL A 522 -23.69 3.59 12.83
C VAL A 522 -23.53 2.86 14.17
N LYS A 523 -22.29 2.72 14.65
CA LYS A 523 -21.97 1.99 15.89
C LYS A 523 -22.47 2.71 17.14
N GLU A 524 -22.42 4.03 17.16
CA GLU A 524 -22.97 4.87 18.23
C GLU A 524 -24.49 4.75 18.36
N ARG A 525 -25.19 4.57 17.24
CA ARG A 525 -26.66 4.41 17.20
C ARG A 525 -27.07 2.97 17.45
N TYR A 526 -26.28 2.04 16.92
CA TYR A 526 -26.55 0.61 16.93
C TYR A 526 -25.28 -0.09 17.42
N ALA A 527 -25.18 -0.29 18.73
CA ALA A 527 -23.98 -0.84 19.38
C ALA A 527 -23.50 -2.17 18.78
N ASP A 528 -24.43 -2.95 18.23
CA ASP A 528 -24.13 -4.25 17.62
C ASP A 528 -23.93 -4.19 16.10
N ALA A 529 -24.05 -3.02 15.47
CA ALA A 529 -23.83 -2.87 14.04
C ALA A 529 -22.42 -3.33 13.67
N ARG A 530 -22.32 -3.97 12.51
CA ARG A 530 -21.08 -4.54 12.02
C ARG A 530 -20.62 -3.86 10.76
N SER A 531 -19.45 -3.23 10.86
CA SER A 531 -18.76 -2.68 9.70
C SER A 531 -17.56 -3.51 9.32
N ILE A 532 -17.39 -3.73 8.02
CA ILE A 532 -16.25 -4.43 7.43
C ILE A 532 -15.67 -3.57 6.31
N MET A 533 -14.35 -3.56 6.21
CA MET A 533 -13.63 -2.89 5.14
C MET A 533 -12.75 -3.91 4.43
N ILE A 534 -12.84 -3.95 3.10
CA ILE A 534 -12.07 -4.85 2.24
C ILE A 534 -11.28 -3.97 1.28
N SER A 535 -9.98 -4.15 1.21
CA SER A 535 -9.12 -3.36 0.32
C SER A 535 -7.97 -4.21 -0.19
N ASN A 536 -7.64 -4.06 -1.47
CA ASN A 536 -6.38 -4.56 -1.99
C ASN A 536 -5.20 -3.86 -1.27
N LYS A 537 -5.27 -2.54 -1.06
CA LYS A 537 -4.26 -1.74 -0.35
C LYS A 537 -4.37 -1.92 1.17
N PRO A 538 -3.44 -2.63 1.86
CA PRO A 538 -3.61 -2.96 3.28
C PRO A 538 -3.59 -1.74 4.21
N TRP A 539 -2.81 -0.71 3.86
CA TRP A 539 -2.71 0.50 4.68
C TRP A 539 -4.01 1.30 4.72
N VAL A 540 -4.83 1.24 3.66
CA VAL A 540 -6.17 1.86 3.63
C VAL A 540 -7.11 1.16 4.62
N SER A 541 -7.07 -0.18 4.67
CA SER A 541 -7.79 -0.94 5.71
C SER A 541 -7.25 -0.64 7.12
N HIS A 542 -5.93 -0.62 7.31
CA HIS A 542 -5.31 -0.33 8.62
C HIS A 542 -5.65 1.07 9.14
N LEU A 543 -5.83 2.06 8.26
CA LEU A 543 -6.19 3.42 8.65
C LEU A 543 -7.57 3.51 9.31
N HIS A 544 -8.46 2.55 9.02
CA HIS A 544 -9.84 2.55 9.53
C HIS A 544 -10.15 1.40 10.49
N GLU A 545 -9.34 0.34 10.53
CA GLU A 545 -9.57 -0.76 11.45
C GLU A 545 -9.22 -0.39 12.91
N ASP A 546 -10.22 -0.39 13.79
CA ASP A 546 -10.04 -0.21 15.25
C ASP A 546 -10.56 -1.38 16.09
N GLY A 547 -11.05 -2.45 15.45
CA GLY A 547 -11.64 -3.61 16.13
C GLY A 547 -12.98 -3.32 16.81
N HIS A 548 -13.52 -2.11 16.67
CA HIS A 548 -14.77 -1.67 17.28
C HIS A 548 -15.78 -1.21 16.22
N ALA A 549 -15.57 -0.03 15.65
CA ALA A 549 -16.44 0.55 14.62
C ALA A 549 -16.25 -0.18 13.29
N VAL A 550 -14.99 -0.42 12.91
CA VAL A 550 -14.62 -1.35 11.84
C VAL A 550 -14.08 -2.59 12.50
N LYS A 551 -14.90 -3.65 12.52
CA LYS A 551 -14.54 -4.90 13.17
C LYS A 551 -13.33 -5.55 12.51
N TRP A 552 -13.26 -5.46 11.18
CA TRP A 552 -12.20 -6.10 10.42
C TRP A 552 -11.84 -5.32 9.15
N GLY A 553 -10.53 -5.08 8.98
CA GLY A 553 -9.91 -4.78 7.70
C GLY A 553 -9.43 -6.06 7.02
N ILE A 554 -10.07 -6.42 5.91
CA ILE A 554 -9.71 -7.57 5.07
C ILE A 554 -8.78 -7.09 3.96
N THR A 555 -7.68 -7.82 3.78
CA THR A 555 -6.60 -7.55 2.83
C THR A 555 -6.04 -8.86 2.28
N GLY A 556 -5.21 -8.82 1.25
CA GLY A 556 -4.55 -10.03 0.72
C GLY A 556 -3.70 -10.78 1.76
N SER A 557 -3.22 -10.07 2.78
CA SER A 557 -2.42 -10.63 3.86
C SER A 557 -3.21 -10.99 5.12
N ARG A 558 -4.48 -10.60 5.22
CA ARG A 558 -5.33 -10.81 6.40
C ARG A 558 -6.80 -10.91 5.98
N PHE A 559 -7.37 -12.12 6.05
CA PHE A 559 -8.71 -12.41 5.55
C PHE A 559 -9.40 -13.49 6.40
N PRO A 560 -10.73 -13.67 6.28
CA PRO A 560 -11.46 -14.69 7.01
C PRO A 560 -11.03 -16.12 6.78
N VAL A 561 -11.25 -16.94 7.80
CA VAL A 561 -11.04 -18.40 7.81
C VAL A 561 -11.74 -19.13 6.66
N TYR A 562 -12.90 -18.64 6.21
CA TYR A 562 -13.64 -19.20 5.08
C TYR A 562 -13.16 -18.65 3.72
N ALA A 563 -12.38 -17.57 3.71
CA ALA A 563 -11.79 -17.06 2.48
C ALA A 563 -10.49 -17.81 2.17
N SER A 564 -10.32 -18.18 0.91
CA SER A 564 -9.06 -18.77 0.43
C SER A 564 -7.99 -17.69 0.29
N PRO A 565 -6.69 -18.00 0.46
CA PRO A 565 -5.63 -17.06 0.19
C PRO A 565 -5.67 -16.58 -1.27
N PRO A 566 -5.30 -15.31 -1.55
CA PRO A 566 -5.32 -14.79 -2.90
C PRO A 566 -4.29 -15.51 -3.77
N PRO A 567 -4.66 -16.00 -4.97
CA PRO A 567 -3.73 -16.68 -5.86
C PRO A 567 -2.77 -15.69 -6.55
N PRO A 568 -1.59 -16.13 -7.01
CA PRO A 568 -0.77 -15.30 -7.88
C PRO A 568 -1.49 -14.99 -9.19
N TYR A 569 -1.19 -13.84 -9.77
CA TYR A 569 -1.76 -13.37 -11.04
C TYR A 569 -0.73 -12.56 -11.82
N VAL A 570 -1.18 -11.94 -12.90
CA VAL A 570 -0.40 -11.01 -13.72
C VAL A 570 -1.21 -9.73 -13.83
N LEU A 571 -0.66 -8.63 -13.31
CA LEU A 571 -1.28 -7.32 -13.49
C LEU A 571 -1.29 -6.96 -14.98
N GLY A 572 -2.40 -6.40 -15.49
CA GLY A 572 -2.57 -6.06 -16.90
C GLY A 572 -2.97 -7.21 -17.83
N ASP A 573 -3.23 -8.40 -17.29
CA ASP A 573 -3.65 -9.60 -18.04
C ASP A 573 -4.70 -10.37 -17.22
N PRO A 574 -5.88 -9.76 -16.98
CA PRO A 574 -6.93 -10.37 -16.17
C PRO A 574 -7.64 -11.50 -16.93
N PRO A 575 -8.33 -12.43 -16.23
CA PRO A 575 -9.06 -13.52 -16.88
C PRO A 575 -10.17 -13.10 -17.84
N THR A 576 -10.63 -11.85 -17.78
CA THR A 576 -11.63 -11.27 -18.71
C THR A 576 -11.02 -10.75 -20.00
N ASP A 577 -9.69 -10.73 -20.11
CA ASP A 577 -8.99 -10.32 -21.33
C ASP A 577 -9.37 -11.25 -22.50
N THR A 578 -9.83 -10.61 -23.59
CA THR A 578 -10.25 -11.29 -24.81
C THR A 578 -9.10 -11.49 -25.82
N ASN A 579 -7.93 -10.93 -25.53
CA ASN A 579 -6.76 -10.81 -26.39
C ASN A 579 -5.41 -11.03 -25.64
N PRO A 580 -5.24 -12.08 -24.81
CA PRO A 580 -4.09 -12.27 -23.90
C PRO A 580 -2.71 -12.42 -24.55
N GLY A 581 -2.61 -12.37 -25.88
CA GLY A 581 -1.36 -12.42 -26.63
C GLY A 581 -0.77 -11.06 -26.98
N ASP A 582 -1.41 -9.94 -26.65
CA ASP A 582 -0.96 -8.59 -26.97
C ASP A 582 -0.10 -7.93 -25.86
N ARG A 583 -0.15 -8.47 -24.65
CA ARG A 583 0.67 -8.05 -23.51
C ARG A 583 2.15 -8.02 -23.84
N ARG A 584 2.81 -6.93 -23.45
CA ARG A 584 4.25 -6.73 -23.64
C ARG A 584 5.00 -6.75 -22.31
N PRO A 585 5.96 -7.69 -22.11
CA PRO A 585 6.76 -7.72 -20.90
C PRO A 585 7.53 -6.41 -20.69
N ILE A 586 7.34 -5.75 -19.55
CA ILE A 586 8.10 -4.57 -19.14
C ILE A 586 9.25 -5.00 -18.24
N LYS A 587 10.46 -4.58 -18.60
CA LYS A 587 11.65 -4.84 -17.77
C LYS A 587 11.86 -3.68 -16.79
N PRO A 588 12.24 -3.93 -15.52
CA PRO A 588 12.44 -2.88 -14.51
C PRO A 588 13.40 -1.75 -14.92
N LYS A 589 14.40 -2.03 -15.76
CA LYS A 589 15.32 -1.03 -16.32
C LYS A 589 14.62 0.09 -17.10
N GLU A 590 13.38 -0.12 -17.52
CA GLU A 590 12.57 0.90 -18.21
C GLU A 590 12.06 1.97 -17.24
N PHE A 591 11.92 1.69 -15.94
CA PHE A 591 11.44 2.63 -14.91
C PHE A 591 12.55 3.47 -14.25
N VAL A 592 13.81 3.26 -14.62
CA VAL A 592 14.96 3.90 -13.96
C VAL A 592 15.52 5.03 -14.83
N VAL A 593 15.60 6.23 -14.27
CA VAL A 593 16.05 7.43 -15.00
C VAL A 593 17.58 7.46 -15.18
N ASN A 594 18.32 6.85 -14.25
CA ASN A 594 19.79 6.91 -14.18
C ASN A 594 20.49 5.54 -14.02
N GLY A 595 19.76 4.43 -14.18
CA GLY A 595 20.26 3.10 -13.80
C GLY A 595 21.25 2.51 -14.80
N ASN A 596 22.47 2.24 -14.34
CA ASN A 596 23.38 1.32 -15.02
C ASN A 596 23.22 -0.09 -14.44
N PRO A 597 22.87 -1.12 -15.24
CA PRO A 597 22.79 -2.50 -14.75
C PRO A 597 24.07 -3.02 -14.08
N LEU A 598 25.23 -2.44 -14.39
CA LEU A 598 26.52 -2.78 -13.77
C LEU A 598 26.63 -2.33 -12.31
N GLU A 599 25.80 -1.38 -11.85
CA GLU A 599 25.77 -0.95 -10.45
C GLU A 599 25.18 -2.01 -9.51
N LEU A 600 24.46 -2.99 -10.07
CA LEU A 600 23.89 -4.12 -9.33
C LEU A 600 24.87 -5.29 -9.19
N LEU A 601 25.95 -5.27 -9.97
CA LEU A 601 26.93 -6.36 -10.03
C LEU A 601 27.59 -6.65 -8.67
N PRO A 602 27.97 -5.65 -7.84
CA PRO A 602 28.53 -5.90 -6.51
C PRO A 602 27.55 -6.64 -5.58
N GLN A 603 26.26 -6.30 -5.62
CA GLN A 603 25.21 -6.92 -4.78
C GLN A 603 24.90 -8.37 -5.23
N VAL A 604 24.90 -8.61 -6.54
CA VAL A 604 24.75 -9.96 -7.10
C VAL A 604 25.97 -10.84 -6.78
N LEU A 605 27.18 -10.26 -6.82
CA LEU A 605 28.42 -10.96 -6.47
C LEU A 605 28.54 -11.24 -4.95
N SER A 606 27.88 -10.46 -4.10
CA SER A 606 27.75 -10.73 -2.66
C SER A 606 26.66 -11.75 -2.30
N GLY A 607 26.03 -12.41 -3.30
CA GLY A 607 25.18 -13.58 -3.09
C GLY A 607 23.67 -13.35 -3.21
N ASP A 608 23.22 -12.13 -3.55
CA ASP A 608 21.80 -11.83 -3.64
C ASP A 608 21.21 -12.11 -5.02
N PHE A 609 20.94 -13.40 -5.27
CA PHE A 609 20.39 -13.89 -6.54
C PHE A 609 18.89 -13.56 -6.74
N HIS A 610 18.17 -13.12 -5.70
CA HIS A 610 16.77 -12.69 -5.82
C HIS A 610 16.66 -11.36 -6.58
N LEU A 611 17.62 -10.46 -6.38
CA LEU A 611 17.73 -9.20 -7.13
C LEU A 611 17.87 -9.43 -8.64
N LEU A 612 18.63 -10.47 -9.04
CA LEU A 612 18.78 -10.82 -10.46
C LEU A 612 17.45 -11.27 -11.08
N LYS A 613 16.61 -12.00 -10.34
CA LYS A 613 15.28 -12.42 -10.81
C LYS A 613 14.32 -11.24 -10.95
N ALA A 614 14.34 -10.30 -9.99
CA ALA A 614 13.51 -9.09 -10.04
C ALA A 614 13.81 -8.26 -11.30
N VAL A 615 15.09 -8.13 -11.70
CA VAL A 615 15.53 -7.34 -12.87
C VAL A 615 15.18 -8.00 -14.22
N ILE A 616 14.94 -9.31 -14.25
CA ILE A 616 14.66 -10.08 -15.49
C ILE A 616 13.16 -10.33 -15.69
N LYS A 617 12.38 -10.37 -14.60
CA LYS A 617 10.94 -10.65 -14.61
C LYS A 617 10.13 -9.45 -15.11
N ASP A 618 9.01 -9.72 -15.76
CA ASP A 618 8.02 -8.69 -16.09
C ASP A 618 7.48 -8.01 -14.81
N VAL A 619 7.26 -6.69 -14.85
CA VAL A 619 6.77 -5.93 -13.69
C VAL A 619 5.36 -6.35 -13.26
N GLY A 620 4.46 -6.64 -14.20
CA GLY A 620 3.11 -7.11 -13.88
C GLY A 620 3.11 -8.49 -13.23
N GLU A 621 3.95 -9.41 -13.70
CA GLU A 621 4.17 -10.70 -13.03
C GLU A 621 4.86 -10.57 -11.67
N PHE A 622 5.70 -9.55 -11.50
CA PHE A 622 6.37 -9.28 -10.23
C PHE A 622 5.38 -8.83 -9.16
N ILE A 623 4.53 -7.85 -9.48
CA ILE A 623 3.44 -7.40 -8.60
C ILE A 623 2.50 -8.57 -8.30
N GLY A 624 1.97 -9.23 -9.34
CA GLY A 624 1.03 -10.33 -9.17
C GLY A 624 1.61 -11.60 -8.53
N SER A 625 2.93 -11.69 -8.35
CA SER A 625 3.56 -12.75 -7.55
C SER A 625 3.58 -12.49 -6.04
N LYS A 626 3.02 -11.36 -5.59
CA LYS A 626 2.86 -11.00 -4.18
C LYS A 626 1.39 -10.74 -3.85
N PRO A 627 0.49 -11.71 -4.10
CA PRO A 627 -0.94 -11.49 -3.92
C PRO A 627 -1.34 -11.22 -2.45
N GLY A 628 -0.48 -11.50 -1.47
CA GLY A 628 -0.65 -11.03 -0.09
C GLY A 628 -0.48 -9.52 0.10
N GLU A 629 0.38 -8.88 -0.70
CA GLU A 629 0.60 -7.42 -0.68
C GLU A 629 -0.37 -6.69 -1.62
N PHE A 630 -0.62 -7.28 -2.79
CA PHE A 630 -1.43 -6.70 -3.87
C PHE A 630 -2.40 -7.74 -4.46
N PRO A 631 -3.46 -8.14 -3.75
CA PRO A 631 -4.39 -9.14 -4.27
C PRO A 631 -5.17 -8.62 -5.50
N ASP A 632 -5.34 -9.49 -6.50
CA ASP A 632 -6.18 -9.26 -7.68
C ASP A 632 -7.60 -8.80 -7.30
N ASP A 633 -8.18 -7.85 -8.05
CA ASP A 633 -9.55 -7.34 -7.84
C ASP A 633 -10.60 -8.46 -7.93
N ARG A 634 -10.32 -9.53 -8.69
CA ARG A 634 -11.12 -10.75 -8.67
C ARG A 634 -11.24 -11.34 -7.28
N TRP A 635 -10.11 -11.49 -6.58
CA TRP A 635 -10.10 -12.05 -5.24
C TRP A 635 -10.79 -11.11 -4.26
N ILE A 636 -10.60 -9.79 -4.39
CA ILE A 636 -11.30 -8.80 -3.57
C ILE A 636 -12.81 -8.91 -3.75
N ALA A 637 -13.31 -8.95 -4.99
CA ALA A 637 -14.73 -9.05 -5.27
C ALA A 637 -15.33 -10.40 -4.84
N ASP A 638 -14.62 -11.51 -5.06
CA ASP A 638 -15.06 -12.83 -4.60
C ASP A 638 -15.11 -12.89 -3.06
N THR A 639 -14.12 -12.33 -2.38
CA THR A 639 -14.09 -12.20 -0.92
C THR A 639 -15.18 -11.26 -0.42
N ALA A 640 -15.47 -10.17 -1.12
CA ALA A 640 -16.59 -9.29 -0.79
C ALA A 640 -17.93 -10.01 -0.90
N CYS A 641 -18.15 -10.80 -1.96
CA CYS A 641 -19.34 -11.63 -2.08
C CYS A 641 -19.44 -12.67 -0.95
N GLN A 642 -18.33 -13.32 -0.59
CA GLN A 642 -18.29 -14.24 0.55
C GLN A 642 -18.63 -13.53 1.86
N VAL A 643 -18.03 -12.38 2.14
CA VAL A 643 -18.33 -11.53 3.30
C VAL A 643 -19.80 -11.11 3.32
N ILE A 644 -20.39 -10.75 2.18
CA ILE A 644 -21.82 -10.41 2.10
C ILE A 644 -22.68 -11.61 2.55
N ARG A 645 -22.31 -12.84 2.18
CA ARG A 645 -23.05 -14.07 2.54
C ARG A 645 -22.81 -14.53 3.98
N GLU A 646 -21.56 -14.52 4.40
CA GLU A 646 -21.09 -15.03 5.70
C GLU A 646 -21.28 -14.01 6.80
N GLU A 647 -21.09 -12.74 6.50
CA GLU A 647 -21.00 -11.69 7.51
C GLU A 647 -22.22 -10.79 7.56
N ASP A 648 -22.98 -10.71 6.46
CA ASP A 648 -24.13 -9.81 6.30
C ASP A 648 -23.89 -8.41 6.92
N PRO A 649 -22.78 -7.73 6.57
CA PRO A 649 -22.38 -6.49 7.23
C PRO A 649 -23.45 -5.41 7.10
N ASP A 650 -23.54 -4.54 8.11
CA ASP A 650 -24.43 -3.38 8.09
C ASP A 650 -23.79 -2.21 7.33
N VAL A 651 -22.46 -2.09 7.42
CA VAL A 651 -21.68 -1.19 6.57
C VAL A 651 -20.54 -1.99 5.94
N LEU A 652 -20.50 -2.05 4.61
CA LEU A 652 -19.43 -2.69 3.87
C LEU A 652 -18.74 -1.69 2.97
N TYR A 653 -17.44 -1.53 3.15
CA TYR A 653 -16.58 -0.77 2.26
C TYR A 653 -15.70 -1.72 1.45
N VAL A 654 -15.71 -1.59 0.12
CA VAL A 654 -14.87 -2.40 -0.78
C VAL A 654 -14.04 -1.48 -1.67
N ASN A 655 -12.73 -1.65 -1.65
CA ASN A 655 -11.79 -1.00 -2.57
C ASN A 655 -11.24 -2.00 -3.60
N LEU A 656 -11.58 -1.80 -4.87
CA LEU A 656 -10.97 -2.48 -6.03
C LEU A 656 -9.82 -1.60 -6.52
N ALA A 657 -8.57 -2.03 -6.31
CA ALA A 657 -7.40 -1.16 -6.45
C ALA A 657 -6.48 -1.49 -7.64
N ALA A 658 -6.78 -2.55 -8.40
CA ALA A 658 -5.91 -2.93 -9.51
C ALA A 658 -5.79 -1.84 -10.58
N THR A 659 -6.82 -0.99 -10.75
CA THR A 659 -6.78 0.13 -11.71
C THR A 659 -5.69 1.15 -11.37
N ASP A 660 -5.45 1.43 -10.10
CA ASP A 660 -4.36 2.31 -9.65
C ASP A 660 -2.99 1.66 -9.83
N GLU A 661 -2.85 0.39 -9.41
CA GLU A 661 -1.61 -0.37 -9.57
C GLU A 661 -1.21 -0.46 -11.06
N ALA A 662 -2.18 -0.80 -11.91
CA ALA A 662 -2.01 -0.83 -13.35
C ALA A 662 -1.69 0.56 -13.88
N GLY A 663 -2.38 1.61 -13.40
CA GLY A 663 -2.13 2.99 -13.76
C GLY A 663 -0.68 3.40 -13.53
N HIS A 664 -0.12 3.13 -12.35
CA HIS A 664 1.27 3.43 -12.04
C HIS A 664 2.28 2.73 -12.97
N VAL A 665 1.98 1.51 -13.41
CA VAL A 665 2.85 0.70 -14.28
C VAL A 665 2.67 1.05 -15.76
N TYR A 666 1.44 1.30 -16.19
CA TYR A 666 1.03 1.35 -17.60
C TYR A 666 0.58 2.73 -18.09
N GLY A 667 0.32 3.68 -17.19
CA GLY A 667 -0.27 4.98 -17.51
C GLY A 667 -1.79 4.93 -17.56
N ALA A 668 -2.41 6.00 -18.08
CA ALA A 668 -3.86 6.13 -18.18
C ALA A 668 -4.33 6.06 -19.64
N ALA A 669 -5.57 5.62 -19.85
CA ALA A 669 -6.18 5.50 -21.18
C ALA A 669 -7.61 6.07 -21.28
N TRP A 670 -8.00 6.93 -20.33
CA TRP A 670 -9.32 7.55 -20.34
C TRP A 670 -9.45 8.68 -21.37
N ASP A 671 -8.32 9.23 -21.86
CA ASP A 671 -8.26 10.23 -22.94
C ASP A 671 -7.85 9.56 -24.27
N PRO A 672 -8.79 9.33 -25.21
CA PRO A 672 -8.47 8.76 -26.52
C PRO A 672 -7.50 9.62 -27.34
N ASP A 673 -7.49 10.95 -27.16
CA ASP A 673 -6.66 11.86 -27.94
C ASP A 673 -5.16 11.73 -27.58
N GLU A 674 -4.85 11.18 -26.42
CA GLU A 674 -3.47 10.85 -26.03
C GLU A 674 -2.84 9.82 -26.98
N TRP A 675 -3.65 8.90 -27.52
CA TRP A 675 -3.16 7.68 -28.15
C TRP A 675 -3.17 7.73 -29.67
N LYS A 676 -2.07 7.31 -30.28
CA LYS A 676 -1.96 7.16 -31.74
C LYS A 676 -1.44 5.79 -32.11
N LYS A 677 -2.04 5.20 -33.15
CA LYS A 677 -1.60 3.92 -33.70
C LYS A 677 -0.38 4.12 -34.61
N ALA A 678 0.76 3.59 -34.20
CA ALA A 678 2.02 3.62 -34.94
C ALA A 678 2.29 2.24 -35.57
N ASN A 679 2.58 2.20 -36.87
CA ASN A 679 2.93 0.96 -37.57
C ASN A 679 4.42 0.66 -37.41
N GLY A 680 4.76 -0.47 -36.79
CA GLY A 680 6.13 -0.96 -36.69
C GLY A 680 6.54 -1.77 -37.92
N LEU A 681 7.78 -1.61 -38.37
CA LEU A 681 8.32 -2.30 -39.55
C LEU A 681 8.39 -3.84 -39.37
N PHE A 682 8.46 -4.34 -38.12
CA PHE A 682 8.63 -5.76 -37.79
C PHE A 682 7.69 -6.32 -36.70
N PHE A 683 6.90 -5.47 -36.02
CA PHE A 683 6.15 -5.86 -34.81
C PHE A 683 4.65 -5.50 -34.87
N GLY A 684 4.10 -5.26 -36.07
CA GLY A 684 2.71 -4.83 -36.23
C GLY A 684 2.45 -3.40 -35.77
N SER A 685 1.18 -3.02 -35.73
CA SER A 685 0.73 -1.70 -35.27
C SER A 685 0.60 -1.65 -33.74
N ARG A 686 1.15 -0.63 -33.08
CA ARG A 686 1.03 -0.43 -31.62
C ARG A 686 0.40 0.93 -31.29
N TRP A 687 -0.30 1.03 -30.17
CA TRP A 687 -0.67 2.32 -29.60
C TRP A 687 0.52 2.96 -28.89
N VAL A 688 0.69 4.26 -29.10
CA VAL A 688 1.74 5.08 -28.47
C VAL A 688 1.09 6.32 -27.90
N SER A 689 1.32 6.57 -26.61
CA SER A 689 0.92 7.81 -25.95
C SER A 689 1.78 8.98 -26.43
N ARG A 690 1.14 10.14 -26.52
CA ARG A 690 1.77 11.42 -26.81
C ARG A 690 2.80 11.81 -25.74
N TYR A 691 2.59 11.41 -24.48
CA TYR A 691 3.39 11.81 -23.33
C TYR A 691 4.48 10.79 -22.99
N SER A 692 4.15 9.48 -23.09
CA SER A 692 5.10 8.41 -22.77
C SER A 692 4.91 7.18 -23.66
N GLU A 693 5.92 6.84 -24.46
CA GLU A 693 5.97 5.59 -25.22
C GLU A 693 6.13 4.34 -24.33
N GLN A 694 6.40 4.55 -23.03
CA GLN A 694 6.41 3.48 -22.04
C GLN A 694 4.99 3.07 -21.63
N ALA A 695 4.01 3.95 -21.81
CA ALA A 695 2.62 3.66 -21.52
C ALA A 695 2.09 2.49 -22.37
N ARG A 696 1.10 1.81 -21.81
CA ARG A 696 0.57 0.50 -22.23
C ARG A 696 -0.95 0.55 -22.19
N ARG A 697 -1.55 0.96 -23.32
CA ARG A 697 -2.97 1.24 -23.44
C ARG A 697 -3.87 0.04 -23.17
N GLU A 698 -3.59 -1.09 -23.80
CA GLU A 698 -4.49 -2.24 -23.71
C GLU A 698 -4.45 -2.84 -22.30
N GLU A 699 -3.25 -2.95 -21.73
CA GLU A 699 -3.05 -3.49 -20.38
C GLU A 699 -3.83 -2.71 -19.29
N ILE A 700 -3.91 -1.37 -19.37
CA ILE A 700 -4.76 -0.60 -18.44
C ILE A 700 -6.26 -0.73 -18.77
N LEU A 701 -6.64 -0.81 -20.05
CA LEU A 701 -8.04 -1.00 -20.44
C LEU A 701 -8.59 -2.36 -20.00
N ASP A 702 -7.78 -3.41 -20.05
CA ASP A 702 -8.17 -4.75 -19.59
C ASP A 702 -8.42 -4.77 -18.09
N VAL A 703 -7.60 -4.07 -17.31
CA VAL A 703 -7.82 -3.90 -15.87
C VAL A 703 -9.09 -3.09 -15.59
N VAL A 704 -9.38 -2.05 -16.36
CA VAL A 704 -10.64 -1.28 -16.21
C VAL A 704 -11.87 -2.14 -16.54
N ARG A 705 -11.80 -2.99 -17.57
CA ARG A 705 -12.87 -3.95 -17.91
C ARG A 705 -13.07 -4.99 -16.81
N GLU A 706 -11.97 -5.48 -16.23
CA GLU A 706 -12.01 -6.37 -15.09
C GLU A 706 -12.67 -5.71 -13.88
N ALA A 707 -12.28 -4.46 -13.54
CA ALA A 707 -12.90 -3.70 -12.45
C ALA A 707 -14.41 -3.49 -12.67
N ASP A 708 -14.85 -3.18 -13.90
CA ASP A 708 -16.28 -3.10 -14.26
C ASP A 708 -17.02 -4.43 -14.03
N PHE A 709 -16.43 -5.54 -14.49
CA PHE A 709 -16.99 -6.87 -14.29
C PHE A 709 -17.08 -7.24 -12.80
N ARG A 710 -16.02 -6.96 -12.02
CA ARG A 710 -15.97 -7.22 -10.57
C ARG A 710 -16.98 -6.37 -9.80
N PHE A 711 -17.12 -5.10 -10.14
CA PHE A 711 -18.19 -4.26 -9.62
C PHE A 711 -19.57 -4.86 -9.91
N GLY A 712 -19.81 -5.28 -11.16
CA GLY A 712 -21.04 -5.94 -11.56
C GLY A 712 -21.35 -7.21 -10.77
N ARG A 713 -20.33 -8.01 -10.45
CA ARG A 713 -20.48 -9.22 -9.61
C ARG A 713 -20.92 -8.90 -8.19
N ILE A 714 -20.33 -7.88 -7.56
CA ILE A 714 -20.72 -7.45 -6.20
C ILE A 714 -22.15 -6.92 -6.19
N ILE A 715 -22.51 -6.06 -7.15
CA ILE A 715 -23.88 -5.55 -7.29
C ILE A 715 -24.88 -6.69 -7.49
N ASN A 716 -24.56 -7.66 -8.34
CA ASN A 716 -25.41 -8.82 -8.57
C ASN A 716 -25.58 -9.66 -7.30
N GLU A 717 -24.54 -9.82 -6.47
CA GLU A 717 -24.65 -10.50 -5.17
C GLU A 717 -25.61 -9.79 -4.21
N ILE A 718 -25.59 -8.46 -4.20
CA ILE A 718 -26.54 -7.66 -3.40
C ILE A 718 -27.97 -7.79 -3.96
N GLU A 719 -28.13 -7.79 -5.29
CA GLU A 719 -29.42 -7.90 -5.98
C GLU A 719 -30.06 -9.29 -5.81
N THR A 720 -29.31 -10.38 -5.96
CA THR A 720 -29.83 -11.75 -5.82
C THR A 720 -30.30 -12.07 -4.41
N ARG A 721 -29.75 -11.38 -3.40
CA ARG A 721 -30.21 -11.44 -2.00
C ARG A 721 -31.44 -10.55 -1.72
N GLY A 722 -31.94 -9.83 -2.73
CA GLY A 722 -33.05 -8.91 -2.58
C GLY A 722 -32.69 -7.62 -1.82
N MET A 723 -31.40 -7.29 -1.67
CA MET A 723 -30.94 -6.18 -0.84
C MET A 723 -30.64 -4.90 -1.63
N LEU A 724 -30.58 -4.95 -2.97
CA LEU A 724 -30.21 -3.81 -3.81
C LEU A 724 -31.13 -2.60 -3.58
N ASP A 725 -32.45 -2.81 -3.63
CA ASP A 725 -33.45 -1.75 -3.46
C ASP A 725 -33.72 -1.43 -1.97
N HIS A 726 -33.00 -2.08 -1.05
CA HIS A 726 -33.18 -1.96 0.41
C HIS A 726 -31.92 -1.52 1.14
N SER A 727 -30.87 -1.19 0.38
CA SER A 727 -29.60 -0.72 0.91
C SER A 727 -29.25 0.62 0.30
N LEU A 728 -28.61 1.48 1.07
CA LEU A 728 -27.95 2.65 0.51
C LEU A 728 -26.63 2.20 -0.09
N ILE A 729 -26.41 2.54 -1.36
CA ILE A 729 -25.18 2.19 -2.07
C ILE A 729 -24.54 3.46 -2.60
N VAL A 730 -23.26 3.61 -2.28
CA VAL A 730 -22.40 4.65 -2.83
C VAL A 730 -21.36 3.97 -3.72
N PHE A 731 -21.27 4.43 -4.97
CA PHE A 731 -20.17 4.08 -5.87
C PHE A 731 -19.33 5.33 -6.14
N ALA A 732 -18.01 5.23 -5.98
CA ALA A 732 -17.08 6.33 -6.25
C ALA A 732 -15.70 5.84 -6.73
N ALA A 733 -14.82 6.79 -7.04
CA ALA A 733 -13.37 6.59 -7.04
C ALA A 733 -12.73 7.59 -6.08
N ASP A 734 -11.58 7.25 -5.52
CA ASP A 734 -10.82 8.10 -4.61
C ASP A 734 -10.01 9.18 -5.36
N HIS A 735 -9.51 8.88 -6.55
CA HIS A 735 -8.91 9.84 -7.48
C HIS A 735 -8.92 9.32 -8.93
N SER A 736 -8.33 10.09 -9.84
CA SER A 736 -8.02 9.69 -11.22
C SER A 736 -6.49 9.53 -11.39
N MET A 737 -6.02 9.28 -12.62
CA MET A 737 -4.62 9.12 -13.02
C MET A 737 -4.38 9.78 -14.37
N ILE A 738 -3.18 10.31 -14.59
CA ILE A 738 -2.73 10.71 -15.93
C ILE A 738 -1.41 10.03 -16.28
N THR A 739 -1.10 9.92 -17.56
CA THR A 739 0.22 9.44 -18.01
C THR A 739 1.28 10.51 -17.82
N GLU A 740 2.45 10.14 -17.34
CA GLU A 740 3.60 11.00 -17.14
C GLU A 740 4.33 11.33 -18.48
N GLY A 741 5.02 12.46 -18.54
CA GLY A 741 5.89 12.85 -19.64
C GLY A 741 7.25 12.15 -19.60
N TYR A 742 7.58 11.39 -20.64
CA TYR A 742 8.80 10.59 -20.69
C TYR A 742 10.04 11.40 -21.11
N HIS A 743 11.18 11.18 -20.45
CA HIS A 743 12.41 11.93 -20.73
C HIS A 743 12.95 11.76 -22.15
N LYS A 744 12.79 10.59 -22.78
CA LYS A 744 13.19 10.40 -24.19
C LYS A 744 12.28 11.12 -25.18
N GLN A 745 11.12 11.60 -24.72
CA GLN A 745 10.22 12.46 -25.47
C GLN A 745 10.37 13.95 -25.11
N GLY A 746 11.44 14.30 -24.37
CA GLY A 746 11.82 15.68 -24.10
C GLY A 746 11.39 16.24 -22.73
N TYR A 747 10.72 15.46 -21.89
CA TYR A 747 10.33 15.91 -20.54
C TYR A 747 11.48 15.81 -19.53
N ALA A 748 11.86 16.94 -18.93
CA ALA A 748 12.89 16.96 -17.90
C ALA A 748 12.48 16.19 -16.62
N PRO A 749 13.37 15.39 -16.01
CA PRO A 749 13.14 14.83 -14.69
C PRO A 749 13.22 15.93 -13.62
N LEU A 750 12.29 15.94 -12.66
CA LEU A 750 12.29 16.91 -11.56
C LEU A 750 12.75 16.26 -10.26
N ASP A 751 13.95 16.59 -9.79
CA ASP A 751 14.43 16.12 -8.48
C ASP A 751 14.53 17.32 -7.53
N ILE A 752 13.55 17.47 -6.63
CA ILE A 752 13.46 18.62 -5.71
C ILE A 752 14.67 18.64 -4.78
N LYS A 753 15.10 17.49 -4.26
CA LYS A 753 16.21 17.39 -3.31
C LYS A 753 17.52 17.79 -3.98
N GLU A 754 17.79 17.26 -5.17
CA GLU A 754 18.98 17.59 -5.95
C GLU A 754 18.95 19.05 -6.42
N TYR A 755 17.80 19.56 -6.82
CA TYR A 755 17.64 20.97 -7.19
C TYR A 755 17.97 21.91 -6.03
N LEU A 756 17.40 21.67 -4.85
CA LEU A 756 17.72 22.45 -3.64
C LEU A 756 19.20 22.32 -3.26
N ARG A 757 19.76 21.11 -3.30
CA ARG A 757 21.19 20.86 -3.04
C ARG A 757 22.09 21.67 -3.96
N SER A 758 21.76 21.75 -5.25
CA SER A 758 22.51 22.54 -6.23
C SER A 758 22.51 24.05 -5.95
N HIS A 759 21.57 24.53 -5.13
CA HIS A 759 21.47 25.93 -4.70
C HIS A 759 22.08 26.19 -3.31
N GLY A 760 22.70 25.18 -2.68
CA GLY A 760 23.27 25.27 -1.34
C GLY A 760 22.29 24.98 -0.21
N ILE A 761 21.10 24.46 -0.51
CA ILE A 761 20.08 24.08 0.46
C ILE A 761 20.11 22.55 0.66
N VAL A 762 20.59 22.11 1.82
CA VAL A 762 20.83 20.68 2.13
C VAL A 762 20.07 20.23 3.37
N SER A 763 19.64 18.96 3.37
CA SER A 763 19.02 18.29 4.52
C SER A 763 20.09 17.52 5.32
N PRO A 764 20.01 17.48 6.67
CA PRO A 764 18.96 18.10 7.49
C PRO A 764 19.22 19.58 7.86
N ASP A 765 20.35 20.17 7.46
CA ASP A 765 20.80 21.49 7.97
C ASP A 765 19.85 22.66 7.68
N HIS A 766 19.15 22.62 6.55
CA HIS A 766 18.23 23.68 6.12
C HIS A 766 16.77 23.24 6.21
N TYR A 767 16.49 21.94 6.04
CA TYR A 767 15.16 21.35 6.14
C TYR A 767 15.29 19.89 6.56
N GLY A 768 14.35 19.37 7.33
CA GLY A 768 14.39 17.99 7.83
C GLY A 768 14.37 16.98 6.68
N THR A 769 13.31 17.00 5.86
CA THR A 769 13.23 16.15 4.68
C THR A 769 12.30 16.74 3.61
N ALA A 770 12.52 16.30 2.37
CA ALA A 770 11.62 16.52 1.25
C ALA A 770 11.03 15.16 0.88
N TRP A 771 9.72 15.02 0.99
CA TRP A 771 9.04 13.82 0.48
C TRP A 771 8.35 14.15 -0.83
N ALA A 772 8.43 13.24 -1.78
CA ALA A 772 7.94 13.47 -3.12
C ALA A 772 7.56 12.13 -3.75
N LEU A 773 6.35 12.05 -4.28
CA LEU A 773 5.86 10.87 -4.98
C LEU A 773 4.77 11.30 -5.97
N ASN A 774 4.87 10.81 -7.20
CA ASN A 774 3.92 11.15 -8.27
C ASN A 774 3.79 12.68 -8.42
N HIS A 775 2.54 13.15 -8.47
CA HIS A 775 2.18 14.48 -8.91
C HIS A 775 2.18 15.52 -7.78
N TRP A 776 2.78 15.19 -6.63
CA TRP A 776 2.90 16.09 -5.49
C TRP A 776 4.16 15.82 -4.64
N ALA A 777 4.58 16.82 -3.87
CA ALA A 777 5.70 16.76 -2.95
C ALA A 777 5.52 17.72 -1.77
N VAL A 778 6.34 17.58 -0.73
CA VAL A 778 6.32 18.37 0.49
C VAL A 778 7.70 18.63 1.04
N ILE A 779 7.83 19.73 1.76
CA ILE A 779 8.98 20.04 2.61
C ILE A 779 8.52 20.08 4.06
N PHE A 780 9.31 19.43 4.92
CA PHE A 780 9.13 19.44 6.38
C PHE A 780 10.34 20.04 7.08
N ASP A 781 10.07 20.58 8.27
CA ASP A 781 11.06 21.02 9.26
C ASP A 781 12.12 21.94 8.65
N ALA A 782 11.70 22.94 7.87
CA ALA A 782 12.56 24.03 7.47
C ALA A 782 13.11 24.70 8.72
N ARG A 783 14.43 24.99 8.71
CA ARG A 783 15.15 25.49 9.89
C ARG A 783 14.53 26.77 10.46
N ASP A 784 14.10 27.66 9.57
CA ASP A 784 13.52 28.97 9.89
C ASP A 784 12.68 29.51 8.72
N ASP A 785 11.90 30.56 8.96
CA ASP A 785 11.03 31.19 7.97
C ASP A 785 11.77 31.70 6.73
N ALA A 786 13.01 32.20 6.90
CA ALA A 786 13.81 32.72 5.79
C ALA A 786 14.27 31.60 4.86
N VAL A 787 14.72 30.48 5.42
CA VAL A 787 15.05 29.26 4.65
C VAL A 787 13.81 28.72 3.96
N ARG A 788 12.68 28.63 4.66
CA ARG A 788 11.40 28.15 4.11
C ARG A 788 10.94 28.99 2.91
N GLU A 789 10.96 30.31 3.03
CA GLU A 789 10.61 31.22 1.93
C GLU A 789 11.61 31.12 0.78
N THR A 790 12.91 30.96 1.07
CA THR A 790 13.93 30.75 0.04
C THR A 790 13.69 29.46 -0.74
N ILE A 791 13.41 28.35 -0.05
CA ILE A 791 13.04 27.07 -0.67
C ILE A 791 11.83 27.25 -1.59
N ARG A 792 10.79 27.91 -1.08
CA ARG A 792 9.57 28.19 -1.85
C ARG A 792 9.86 28.94 -3.14
N ARG A 793 10.59 30.07 -3.07
CA ARG A 793 10.93 30.89 -4.24
C ARG A 793 11.81 30.15 -5.24
N LEU A 794 12.77 29.36 -4.76
CA LEU A 794 13.61 28.53 -5.63
C LEU A 794 12.76 27.53 -6.42
N ILE A 795 11.83 26.84 -5.76
CA ILE A 795 10.98 25.83 -6.40
C ILE A 795 9.95 26.48 -7.35
N GLN A 796 9.35 27.63 -6.99
CA GLN A 796 8.50 28.40 -7.91
C GLN A 796 9.27 28.82 -9.17
N GLY A 797 10.51 29.26 -9.00
CA GLY A 797 11.40 29.66 -10.09
C GLY A 797 12.04 28.51 -10.86
N MET A 798 11.80 27.26 -10.49
CA MET A 798 12.29 26.10 -11.24
C MET A 798 11.73 26.16 -12.66
N ALA A 799 12.62 26.10 -13.65
CA ALA A 799 12.27 26.18 -15.05
C ALA A 799 12.83 24.98 -15.82
N VAL A 800 12.04 24.46 -16.76
CA VAL A 800 12.38 23.32 -17.61
C VAL A 800 12.00 23.60 -19.06
N ASP A 801 12.60 22.86 -19.98
CA ASP A 801 12.17 22.86 -21.37
C ASP A 801 11.03 21.84 -21.53
N ASP A 802 9.81 22.33 -21.78
CA ASP A 802 8.64 21.48 -21.98
C ASP A 802 8.37 21.27 -23.50
N PRO A 803 8.13 20.04 -23.96
CA PRO A 803 7.88 19.76 -25.38
C PRO A 803 6.62 20.43 -25.98
N ALA A 804 5.62 20.74 -25.16
CA ALA A 804 4.34 21.31 -25.57
C ALA A 804 4.22 22.80 -25.24
N GLU A 805 4.73 23.24 -24.09
CA GLU A 805 4.65 24.62 -23.59
C GLU A 805 5.87 25.47 -23.97
N GLY A 806 7.00 24.84 -24.31
CA GLY A 806 8.23 25.49 -24.76
C GLY A 806 9.29 25.67 -23.65
N PRO A 807 10.39 26.40 -23.95
CA PRO A 807 11.47 26.61 -23.01
C PRO A 807 11.05 27.50 -21.84
N SER A 808 11.70 27.33 -20.68
CA SER A 808 11.43 28.08 -19.45
C SER A 808 10.03 27.88 -18.86
N PHE A 809 9.42 26.71 -19.09
CA PHE A 809 8.19 26.33 -18.42
C PHE A 809 8.44 26.09 -16.92
N HIS A 810 7.56 26.61 -16.06
CA HIS A 810 7.67 26.45 -14.60
C HIS A 810 6.75 25.35 -14.11
N PRO A 811 7.25 24.15 -13.74
CA PRO A 811 6.40 22.99 -13.53
C PRO A 811 5.78 22.92 -12.13
N CYS A 812 6.16 23.80 -11.21
CA CYS A 812 5.81 23.71 -9.79
C CYS A 812 4.84 24.81 -9.35
N ILE A 813 3.86 24.40 -8.55
CA ILE A 813 2.99 25.24 -7.73
C ILE A 813 3.40 24.99 -6.28
N VAL A 814 3.66 26.03 -5.49
CA VAL A 814 4.21 25.88 -4.14
C VAL A 814 3.40 26.66 -3.12
N ILE A 815 2.65 25.94 -2.31
CA ILE A 815 1.73 26.45 -1.30
C ILE A 815 2.46 26.48 0.05
N ASN A 816 2.51 27.64 0.70
CA ASN A 816 3.03 27.85 2.07
C ASN A 816 1.90 27.88 3.11
N ASP A 817 2.18 28.24 4.36
CA ASP A 817 1.18 28.36 5.45
C ASP A 817 -0.09 29.15 5.06
N GLN A 818 0.09 30.32 4.44
CA GLN A 818 -1.04 31.13 3.98
C GLN A 818 -1.78 30.44 2.83
N GLY A 819 -1.02 29.83 1.92
CA GLY A 819 -1.56 29.02 0.85
C GLY A 819 -2.34 27.80 1.35
N ILE A 820 -1.89 27.13 2.42
CA ILE A 820 -2.53 25.94 3.00
C ILE A 820 -3.93 26.30 3.50
N ARG A 821 -4.10 27.49 4.08
CA ARG A 821 -5.40 28.03 4.48
C ARG A 821 -6.25 28.49 3.30
N THR A 822 -5.65 29.17 2.33
CA THR A 822 -6.41 29.77 1.22
C THR A 822 -6.66 28.83 0.04
N GLY A 823 -5.92 27.71 -0.01
CA GLY A 823 -5.83 26.81 -1.15
C GLY A 823 -5.10 27.41 -2.36
N ARG A 824 -4.29 28.46 -2.18
CA ARG A 824 -3.72 29.27 -3.28
C ARG A 824 -2.21 29.46 -3.21
N ASP A 825 -1.59 29.46 -4.39
CA ASP A 825 -0.24 29.99 -4.61
C ASP A 825 -0.32 31.40 -5.21
N ALA A 826 -0.81 32.36 -4.40
CA ALA A 826 -1.32 33.65 -4.87
C ALA A 826 -0.25 34.58 -5.47
N ASP A 827 0.97 34.50 -4.95
CA ASP A 827 2.09 35.39 -5.28
C ASP A 827 3.14 34.73 -6.19
N ASN A 828 2.82 33.57 -6.78
CA ASN A 828 3.67 32.94 -7.79
C ASN A 828 3.60 33.73 -9.11
N PRO A 829 4.71 34.37 -9.54
CA PRO A 829 4.72 35.21 -10.73
C PRO A 829 4.72 34.39 -12.03
N PHE A 830 4.94 33.08 -11.95
CA PHE A 830 5.05 32.18 -13.09
C PHE A 830 3.74 31.45 -13.40
N LEU A 831 2.73 31.59 -12.53
CA LEU A 831 1.41 30.98 -12.72
C LEU A 831 0.41 31.97 -13.31
N PRO A 832 -0.36 31.58 -14.33
CA PRO A 832 -1.53 32.36 -14.73
C PRO A 832 -2.57 32.34 -13.60
N GLU A 833 -3.36 33.40 -13.49
CA GLU A 833 -4.27 33.61 -12.35
C GLU A 833 -5.25 32.43 -12.10
N HIS A 834 -5.72 31.79 -13.17
CA HIS A 834 -6.63 30.64 -13.07
C HIS A 834 -5.98 29.35 -12.56
N GLU A 835 -4.64 29.25 -12.55
CA GLU A 835 -3.90 28.11 -12.00
C GLU A 835 -3.39 28.36 -10.58
N LYS A 836 -3.60 29.56 -10.02
CA LYS A 836 -3.16 29.87 -8.65
C LYS A 836 -4.06 29.29 -7.58
N GLN A 837 -5.33 28.99 -7.88
CA GLN A 837 -6.23 28.25 -6.98
C GLN A 837 -6.09 26.76 -7.23
N ILE A 838 -5.72 26.02 -6.19
CA ILE A 838 -5.40 24.58 -6.31
C ILE A 838 -6.49 23.72 -5.72
N THR A 839 -7.06 24.18 -4.62
CA THR A 839 -7.92 23.42 -3.71
C THR A 839 -8.89 24.40 -3.04
N GLU A 840 -9.98 23.95 -2.44
CA GLU A 840 -10.89 24.86 -1.71
C GLU A 840 -10.17 25.45 -0.47
N PRO A 841 -10.60 26.62 0.03
CA PRO A 841 -10.10 27.14 1.30
C PRO A 841 -10.21 26.11 2.44
N ASP A 842 -9.19 26.08 3.30
CA ASP A 842 -9.02 25.18 4.44
C ASP A 842 -9.01 23.67 4.12
N GLU A 843 -9.02 23.27 2.84
CA GLU A 843 -9.01 21.86 2.46
C GLU A 843 -7.74 21.12 2.91
N LEU A 844 -6.58 21.81 2.90
CA LEU A 844 -5.29 21.28 3.35
C LEU A 844 -4.94 21.70 4.80
N PHE A 845 -5.78 22.52 5.44
CA PHE A 845 -5.48 23.10 6.75
C PHE A 845 -5.84 22.13 7.88
N SER A 846 -4.84 21.73 8.68
CA SER A 846 -5.06 20.93 9.88
C SER A 846 -4.89 21.78 11.14
N GLU A 847 -5.99 22.06 11.84
CA GLU A 847 -5.95 22.81 13.09
C GLU A 847 -5.15 22.10 14.19
N TYR A 848 -5.26 20.77 14.26
CA TYR A 848 -4.54 19.97 15.26
C TYR A 848 -3.04 19.91 14.96
N TYR A 849 -2.65 19.34 13.82
CA TYR A 849 -1.26 18.98 13.54
C TYR A 849 -0.35 20.17 13.27
N MET A 850 -0.89 21.31 12.83
CA MET A 850 -0.09 22.54 12.67
C MET A 850 0.35 23.13 14.02
N HIS A 851 -0.29 22.77 15.13
CA HIS A 851 0.04 23.28 16.47
C HIS A 851 0.57 22.19 17.42
N HIS A 852 0.45 20.91 17.05
CA HIS A 852 0.75 19.76 17.91
C HIS A 852 1.81 18.80 17.32
N ALA A 853 2.78 19.32 16.57
CA ALA A 853 3.87 18.49 16.03
C ALA A 853 4.60 17.62 17.09
N LYS A 854 4.61 18.09 18.35
CA LYS A 854 5.18 17.38 19.51
C LYS A 854 4.51 16.04 19.84
N ASP A 855 3.29 15.80 19.35
CA ASP A 855 2.57 14.54 19.53
C ASP A 855 3.05 13.46 18.54
N GLY A 856 4.06 13.79 17.73
CA GLY A 856 4.84 12.84 16.95
C GLY A 856 4.53 12.83 15.46
N ILE A 857 3.56 13.61 14.96
CA ILE A 857 3.30 13.80 13.52
C ILE A 857 3.50 15.27 13.17
N HIS A 858 4.33 15.54 12.18
CA HIS A 858 4.60 16.89 11.69
C HIS A 858 3.73 17.16 10.45
N TRP A 859 3.09 18.32 10.37
CA TRP A 859 2.32 18.74 9.21
C TRP A 859 3.24 19.37 8.13
N PRO A 860 2.94 19.25 6.82
CA PRO A 860 3.73 19.90 5.78
C PRO A 860 3.79 21.42 5.95
N GLU A 861 4.98 22.00 5.76
CA GLU A 861 5.20 23.45 5.78
C GLU A 861 5.13 24.06 4.37
N LEU A 862 5.53 23.28 3.37
CA LEU A 862 5.34 23.60 1.95
C LEU A 862 4.71 22.39 1.26
N CYS A 863 3.63 22.63 0.51
CA CYS A 863 3.02 21.65 -0.39
C CYS A 863 3.34 22.04 -1.84
N ILE A 864 3.89 21.10 -2.59
CA ILE A 864 4.31 21.28 -3.98
C ILE A 864 3.40 20.43 -4.85
N PHE A 865 2.73 21.04 -5.82
CA PHE A 865 1.95 20.34 -6.83
C PHE A 865 2.59 20.57 -8.19
N PHE A 866 2.68 19.53 -9.00
CA PHE A 866 3.25 19.67 -10.34
C PHE A 866 2.15 19.97 -11.37
N ARG A 867 2.57 20.67 -12.42
CA ARG A 867 1.74 21.05 -13.56
C ARG A 867 1.96 20.06 -14.70
N ARG A 868 0.91 19.87 -15.51
CA ARG A 868 0.97 19.07 -16.74
C ARG A 868 1.37 17.62 -16.44
N HIS A 869 2.30 17.05 -17.20
CA HIS A 869 2.72 15.65 -17.13
C HIS A 869 4.05 15.49 -16.40
N TYR A 870 4.39 16.41 -15.49
CA TYR A 870 5.60 16.33 -14.68
C TYR A 870 5.34 15.63 -13.36
N GLN A 871 6.33 14.93 -12.83
CA GLN A 871 6.30 14.40 -11.48
C GLN A 871 7.65 14.63 -10.81
N ALA A 872 7.68 14.55 -9.49
CA ALA A 872 8.94 14.46 -8.79
C ALA A 872 9.57 13.07 -8.97
N ALA A 873 10.87 13.06 -9.17
CA ALA A 873 11.69 11.87 -9.06
C ALA A 873 11.75 11.45 -7.60
N THR A 874 11.37 10.21 -7.30
CA THR A 874 11.37 9.70 -5.92
C THR A 874 12.80 9.31 -5.52
N PRO A 875 13.34 9.85 -4.41
CA PRO A 875 14.64 9.43 -3.89
C PRO A 875 14.66 7.94 -3.53
N GLY A 876 15.75 7.23 -3.87
CA GLY A 876 15.84 5.76 -3.68
C GLY A 876 15.75 5.30 -2.22
N ASP A 877 16.15 6.14 -1.26
CA ASP A 877 16.06 5.89 0.19
C ASP A 877 14.61 5.86 0.71
N ALA A 878 13.69 6.62 0.10
CA ALA A 878 12.27 6.60 0.43
C ALA A 878 11.60 5.25 0.08
N MET A 879 12.03 4.60 -1.01
CA MET A 879 11.56 3.26 -1.37
C MET A 879 12.17 2.17 -0.48
N ILE A 880 13.46 2.27 -0.14
CA ILE A 880 14.17 1.31 0.73
C ILE A 880 13.55 1.25 2.14
N ARG A 881 13.01 2.36 2.65
CA ARG A 881 12.45 2.44 4.01
C ARG A 881 10.96 2.03 4.11
N GLY A 882 10.41 1.42 3.05
CA GLY A 882 9.05 0.87 3.06
C GLY A 882 7.95 1.92 3.22
N VAL A 883 8.17 3.10 2.61
CA VAL A 883 7.29 4.27 2.71
C VAL A 883 6.25 4.33 1.59
N ASN A 884 6.29 3.38 0.66
CA ASN A 884 5.17 3.07 -0.22
C ASN A 884 4.60 1.71 0.19
N GLY A 885 3.28 1.59 0.09
CA GLY A 885 2.55 0.35 0.28
C GLY A 885 2.95 -0.80 -0.66
N MET A 886 3.97 -0.60 -1.51
CA MET A 886 4.60 -1.65 -2.29
C MET A 886 5.45 -2.65 -1.49
N GLY A 887 5.50 -2.54 -0.16
CA GLY A 887 5.90 -3.60 0.77
C GLY A 887 7.35 -4.08 0.73
N GLU A 888 8.06 -3.83 -0.37
CA GLU A 888 9.45 -4.19 -0.54
C GLU A 888 10.32 -2.96 -0.34
N ASN A 889 11.19 -2.97 0.66
CA ASN A 889 12.59 -3.37 0.51
C ASN A 889 13.18 -3.39 -0.92
N VAL A 890 12.83 -2.43 -1.80
CA VAL A 890 13.43 -2.30 -3.14
C VAL A 890 14.82 -1.68 -3.00
N SER A 891 15.79 -2.55 -2.69
CA SER A 891 17.19 -2.29 -2.33
C SER A 891 18.09 -1.64 -3.40
N LEU A 892 17.60 -1.38 -4.60
CA LEU A 892 18.47 -1.46 -5.77
C LEU A 892 19.18 -0.15 -6.17
N LEU A 893 18.76 1.01 -5.65
CA LEU A 893 18.91 2.25 -6.43
C LEU A 893 19.12 3.51 -5.58
N SER A 894 19.96 3.46 -4.54
CA SER A 894 20.20 4.62 -3.66
C SER A 894 20.70 5.89 -4.38
N LYS A 895 21.34 5.76 -5.55
CA LYS A 895 21.74 6.87 -6.43
C LYS A 895 20.76 7.15 -7.59
N ASN A 896 19.72 6.34 -7.77
CA ASN A 896 18.88 6.35 -8.95
C ASN A 896 17.42 6.68 -8.57
N SER A 897 16.91 7.78 -9.11
CA SER A 897 15.52 8.18 -8.91
C SER A 897 14.59 7.35 -9.80
N PHE A 898 13.46 6.92 -9.23
CA PHE A 898 12.40 6.19 -9.95
C PHE A 898 11.34 7.15 -10.48
N ARG A 899 10.69 6.77 -11.59
CA ARG A 899 9.53 7.45 -12.16
C ARG A 899 8.45 6.41 -12.46
N LEU A 900 7.20 6.76 -12.13
CA LEU A 900 6.01 5.96 -12.44
C LEU A 900 5.42 6.41 -13.77
N VAL A 901 4.85 5.49 -14.54
CA VAL A 901 4.29 5.83 -15.87
C VAL A 901 2.95 6.54 -15.73
N GLY A 902 2.10 6.11 -14.79
CA GLY A 902 0.93 6.87 -14.36
C GLY A 902 1.21 7.63 -13.08
N ILE A 903 0.70 8.86 -13.01
CA ILE A 903 0.84 9.78 -11.88
C ILE A 903 -0.50 10.37 -11.47
N HIS A 904 -0.65 10.62 -10.17
CA HIS A 904 -1.76 11.32 -9.55
C HIS A 904 -1.29 12.14 -8.34
N GLY A 905 -2.16 13.02 -7.83
CA GLY A 905 -1.90 13.87 -6.67
C GLY A 905 -2.17 15.36 -6.89
N SER A 906 -2.56 15.76 -8.11
CA SER A 906 -2.83 17.16 -8.45
C SER A 906 -4.25 17.39 -8.97
N ARG A 907 -4.60 18.64 -9.28
CA ARG A 907 -5.91 19.03 -9.82
C ARG A 907 -6.32 18.28 -11.10
N LEU A 908 -5.33 17.78 -11.87
CA LEU A 908 -5.58 17.04 -13.11
C LEU A 908 -6.17 15.64 -12.87
N THR A 909 -5.99 15.11 -11.66
CA THR A 909 -6.40 13.76 -11.27
C THR A 909 -7.55 13.76 -10.26
N THR A 910 -8.41 14.79 -10.33
CA THR A 910 -9.55 14.94 -9.41
C THR A 910 -10.89 14.45 -9.96
N HIS A 911 -11.06 14.28 -11.28
CA HIS A 911 -12.36 13.92 -11.86
C HIS A 911 -12.68 12.44 -11.64
N VAL A 912 -13.71 12.16 -10.83
CA VAL A 912 -14.07 10.81 -10.39
C VAL A 912 -15.56 10.54 -10.57
N PRO A 913 -15.99 9.28 -10.74
CA PRO A 913 -17.39 8.92 -10.58
C PRO A 913 -17.86 9.11 -9.14
N MET A 914 -19.12 9.49 -8.99
CA MET A 914 -19.84 9.44 -7.72
C MET A 914 -21.33 9.16 -7.99
N VAL A 915 -21.89 8.16 -7.33
CA VAL A 915 -23.26 7.69 -7.53
C VAL A 915 -23.88 7.30 -6.19
N PHE A 916 -25.14 7.67 -5.99
CA PHE A 916 -25.95 7.20 -4.87
C PHE A 916 -27.16 6.43 -5.41
N SER A 917 -27.48 5.31 -4.79
CA SER A 917 -28.73 4.58 -5.03
C SER A 917 -29.25 3.96 -3.75
N GLY A 918 -30.53 3.62 -3.73
CA GLY A 918 -31.18 2.95 -2.61
C GLY A 918 -32.53 3.56 -2.25
N PRO A 919 -33.12 3.14 -1.12
CA PRO A 919 -34.41 3.64 -0.65
C PRO A 919 -34.45 5.17 -0.56
N GLY A 920 -35.50 5.77 -1.12
CA GLY A 920 -35.70 7.22 -1.07
C GLY A 920 -34.81 8.04 -2.02
N ILE A 921 -33.97 7.40 -2.84
CA ILE A 921 -33.11 8.07 -3.82
C ILE A 921 -33.71 7.96 -5.24
N GLY A 922 -33.60 9.03 -6.04
CA GLY A 922 -34.06 9.04 -7.43
C GLY A 922 -33.28 8.07 -8.32
N THR A 923 -33.91 7.58 -9.38
CA THR A 923 -33.29 6.64 -10.33
C THR A 923 -33.07 7.28 -11.71
N GLY A 924 -32.02 6.86 -12.40
CA GLY A 924 -31.69 7.28 -13.77
C GLY A 924 -31.36 8.77 -13.94
N ARG A 925 -31.07 9.50 -12.87
CA ARG A 925 -30.79 10.95 -12.94
C ARG A 925 -29.29 11.21 -13.07
N LYS A 926 -28.93 12.17 -13.93
CA LYS A 926 -27.55 12.68 -14.06
C LYS A 926 -27.47 14.10 -13.55
N MET A 927 -26.59 14.33 -12.58
CA MET A 927 -26.28 15.62 -12.00
C MET A 927 -25.04 16.20 -12.66
N GLN A 928 -25.21 17.35 -13.31
CA GLN A 928 -24.13 18.05 -14.03
C GLN A 928 -23.45 19.12 -13.17
N ARG A 929 -24.02 19.49 -12.01
CA ARG A 929 -23.37 20.44 -11.11
C ARG A 929 -22.17 19.80 -10.40
N PRO A 930 -21.07 20.55 -10.17
CA PRO A 930 -19.91 20.02 -9.47
C PRO A 930 -20.27 19.48 -8.10
N ALA A 931 -19.73 18.31 -7.77
CA ALA A 931 -19.86 17.69 -6.46
C ALA A 931 -18.48 17.28 -5.95
N ARG A 932 -18.38 16.95 -4.67
CA ARG A 932 -17.13 16.56 -4.02
C ARG A 932 -17.31 15.26 -3.24
N LEU A 933 -16.23 14.47 -3.10
CA LEU A 933 -16.29 13.25 -2.28
C LEU A 933 -16.66 13.53 -0.82
N HIS A 934 -16.27 14.69 -0.28
CA HIS A 934 -16.67 15.08 1.08
C HIS A 934 -18.17 15.39 1.23
N ASP A 935 -18.94 15.40 0.13
CA ASP A 935 -20.41 15.50 0.15
C ASP A 935 -21.11 14.18 0.50
N ILE A 936 -20.38 13.05 0.46
CA ILE A 936 -20.95 11.70 0.60
C ILE A 936 -21.59 11.49 1.97
N VAL A 937 -20.80 11.61 3.03
CA VAL A 937 -21.28 11.40 4.40
C VAL A 937 -22.38 12.36 4.83
N PRO A 938 -22.27 13.71 4.66
CA PRO A 938 -23.36 14.60 5.04
C PRO A 938 -24.66 14.29 4.29
N THR A 939 -24.57 13.83 3.04
CA THR A 939 -25.74 13.39 2.26
C THR A 939 -26.33 12.09 2.79
N LEU A 940 -25.50 11.08 3.10
CA LEU A 940 -25.96 9.84 3.73
C LEU A 940 -26.62 10.10 5.09
N CYS A 941 -26.01 10.92 5.95
CA CYS A 941 -26.59 11.31 7.22
C CYS A 941 -27.96 11.97 7.03
N HIS A 942 -28.10 12.86 6.05
CA HIS A 942 -29.39 13.49 5.77
C HIS A 942 -30.47 12.47 5.35
N ILE A 943 -30.14 11.53 4.45
CA ILE A 943 -31.07 10.48 4.00
C ILE A 943 -31.49 9.58 5.16
N LEU A 944 -30.55 9.25 6.04
CA LEU A 944 -30.78 8.40 7.21
C LEU A 944 -31.43 9.14 8.39
N GLY A 945 -31.60 10.46 8.32
CA GLY A 945 -32.04 11.28 9.44
C GLY A 945 -31.04 11.33 10.60
N TRP A 946 -29.77 11.08 10.33
CA TRP A 946 -28.68 11.16 11.31
C TRP A 946 -28.14 12.58 11.43
N GLU A 947 -27.52 12.87 12.57
CA GLU A 947 -26.79 14.10 12.77
C GLU A 947 -25.56 14.11 11.85
N ILE A 948 -25.36 15.24 11.16
CA ILE A 948 -24.19 15.44 10.30
C ILE A 948 -23.02 15.79 11.22
N PRO A 949 -21.87 15.10 11.12
CA PRO A 949 -20.74 15.39 12.01
C PRO A 949 -20.21 16.81 11.77
N GLU A 950 -19.73 17.46 12.83
CA GLU A 950 -19.13 18.80 12.74
C GLU A 950 -17.90 18.85 11.81
N THR A 951 -17.27 17.71 11.56
CA THR A 951 -16.15 17.55 10.64
C THR A 951 -16.55 17.51 9.17
N ALA A 952 -17.84 17.30 8.86
CA ALA A 952 -18.29 17.27 7.47
C ALA A 952 -18.25 18.68 6.88
N SER A 953 -17.47 18.82 5.82
CA SER A 953 -17.30 20.07 5.07
C SER A 953 -18.14 20.13 3.80
N GLY A 954 -18.66 18.98 3.37
CA GLY A 954 -19.43 18.85 2.13
C GLY A 954 -20.88 19.29 2.20
N LEU A 955 -21.45 19.46 1.02
CA LEU A 955 -22.84 19.83 0.82
C LEU A 955 -23.78 18.63 1.03
N VAL A 956 -24.98 18.92 1.50
CA VAL A 956 -26.08 17.95 1.56
C VAL A 956 -26.88 17.99 0.27
N TRP A 957 -26.90 16.89 -0.48
CA TRP A 957 -27.59 16.79 -1.77
C TRP A 957 -29.07 16.42 -1.63
N LYS A 958 -29.89 17.31 -1.05
CA LYS A 958 -31.32 17.05 -0.80
C LYS A 958 -32.13 16.65 -2.03
N GLU A 959 -31.75 17.15 -3.20
CA GLU A 959 -32.48 16.92 -4.46
C GLU A 959 -32.34 15.52 -5.06
N ILE A 960 -31.45 14.69 -4.51
CA ILE A 960 -31.38 13.28 -4.89
C ILE A 960 -32.47 12.47 -4.18
N ALA A 961 -33.05 13.00 -3.09
CA ALA A 961 -34.16 12.38 -2.40
C ALA A 961 -35.47 12.53 -3.19
N THR A 962 -36.34 11.53 -3.12
CA THR A 962 -37.64 11.50 -3.82
C THR A 962 -38.81 12.01 -2.96
N GLY A 963 -38.56 12.45 -1.73
CA GLY A 963 -39.54 12.91 -0.74
C GLY A 963 -39.21 14.27 -0.16
#